data_AF-A0A6C1P185-F1
#
_entry.id   AF-A0A6C1P185-F1
#
_cell.length_a   1.000
_cell.length_b   1.000
_cell.length_c   1.000
_cell.angle_alpha   90.00
_cell.angle_beta   90.00
_cell.angle_gamma   90.00
#
_symmetry.space_group_name_H-M   'P 1'
#
loop_
_entity.id
_entity.type
_entity.pdbx_description
1 polymer ?
#
loop_
_entity_poly.entity_id
_entity_poly.type
_entity_poly.pdbx_seq_one_letter_code
_entity_poly.pdbx_strand_id
1 'polypeptide(L)'
;MRSVILAIAGGCIILLTCLTHELHAQIRDNRLNQAENHLQRGAPEEAAALLSNLLDEGNHSPGVYEMLAESLLQLGEERRAEQVLEKGLERYPGTLILRYHLARSLQFREPEKALHILRELETDLRDNPVNIAVSASDIRWYRGLIYSHTAGQYLENGRFEESASAYRQARRLLPDSASVHRGLVVSLMRAGDFDTALEETEQSLLYFRSDPVLRRLRIQALLELGERKQAINYLGELIKAEDEQLELTLTYGRLLVEDQQTEKAAEHFESLLQRYPRNRDLYESLLDLNRSHLNFEGQAELLRRMSLQFPGDEGIVLDLAGIYMLQGDQDAAIALYDSLIATGSEPLPLLRRKTALLMRDDRYDEAYTSLLPFEHIPGAAYELAYAAFRNRMPDEALNHINQYLSENAGDAGALDLLGRLHQARSEYTEAEEAYMRAYRAGSDTPDAILAYSRQLPDHLRADTLLNGIQKNAAQLSVWRAQLSFESQTALRGGALSAFLEPYPLSERVKDREAGVEKLVGELTRIAGAAETSALLDPIAKNHLANTPFVLLAGSLHEQAGFSGRARDLYMGAIAAAARQPGPHLALARLTEREGDMAGALLWYERALGISAEPEIYSALIRLHREAGTLGSLCDRWLVQYRSGRAAPELRTHLIEALHKAGRYGEAREIATGNN
;
A
#
# COMPACT_ATOMS: atom_id res chain seq x y z
N MET A 1 40.08 -95.60 54.59
CA MET A 1 38.70 -95.08 54.35
C MET A 1 38.59 -93.56 54.45
N ARG A 2 39.15 -92.87 55.46
CA ARG A 2 39.08 -91.38 55.55
C ARG A 2 39.77 -90.62 54.41
N SER A 3 40.85 -91.14 53.84
CA SER A 3 41.59 -90.51 52.72
C SER A 3 40.88 -90.60 51.36
N VAL A 4 40.08 -91.65 51.15
CA VAL A 4 39.32 -91.84 49.90
C VAL A 4 38.06 -90.97 49.88
N ILE A 5 37.44 -90.73 51.04
CA ILE A 5 36.25 -89.87 51.17
C ILE A 5 36.60 -88.38 50.96
N LEU A 6 37.77 -87.92 51.41
CA LEU A 6 38.23 -86.53 51.19
C LEU A 6 38.57 -86.24 49.72
N ALA A 7 39.14 -87.22 49.00
CA ALA A 7 39.47 -87.08 47.58
C ALA A 7 38.21 -87.05 46.68
N ILE A 8 37.18 -87.83 47.03
CA ILE A 8 35.89 -87.84 46.33
C ILE A 8 35.11 -86.54 46.63
N ALA A 9 35.16 -86.02 47.86
CA ALA A 9 34.54 -84.73 48.21
C ALA A 9 35.22 -83.53 47.52
N GLY A 10 36.55 -83.51 47.43
CA GLY A 10 37.29 -82.47 46.70
C GLY A 10 37.09 -82.51 45.18
N GLY A 11 37.01 -83.70 44.59
CA GLY A 11 36.69 -83.89 43.17
C GLY A 11 35.25 -83.48 42.81
N CYS A 12 34.27 -83.78 43.67
CA CYS A 12 32.89 -83.34 43.48
C CYS A 12 32.73 -81.83 43.61
N ILE A 13 33.46 -81.15 44.50
CA ILE A 13 33.40 -79.68 44.65
C ILE A 13 33.98 -78.99 43.41
N ILE A 14 35.07 -79.50 42.83
CA ILE A 14 35.67 -78.94 41.60
C ILE A 14 34.80 -79.20 40.37
N LEU A 15 34.17 -80.38 40.27
CA LEU A 15 33.19 -80.69 39.23
C LEU A 15 31.91 -79.87 39.37
N LEU A 16 31.42 -79.63 40.59
CA LEU A 16 30.28 -78.75 40.85
C LEU A 16 30.60 -77.28 40.56
N THR A 17 31.81 -76.80 40.88
CA THR A 17 32.21 -75.41 40.55
C THR A 17 32.48 -75.23 39.05
N CYS A 18 32.99 -76.24 38.34
CA CYS A 18 33.11 -76.21 36.88
C CYS A 18 31.74 -76.31 36.20
N LEU A 19 30.84 -77.22 36.63
CA LEU A 19 29.48 -77.31 36.08
C LEU A 19 28.67 -76.04 36.36
N THR A 20 28.80 -75.44 37.55
CA THR A 20 28.12 -74.16 37.82
C THR A 20 28.71 -73.04 36.98
N HIS A 21 30.03 -72.95 36.81
CA HIS A 21 30.64 -71.93 35.96
C HIS A 21 30.23 -72.07 34.48
N GLU A 22 30.11 -73.30 33.97
CA GLU A 22 29.70 -73.59 32.58
C GLU A 22 28.19 -73.35 32.37
N LEU A 23 27.35 -73.70 33.36
CA LEU A 23 25.92 -73.40 33.36
C LEU A 23 25.65 -71.88 33.48
N HIS A 24 26.44 -71.16 34.29
CA HIS A 24 26.34 -69.70 34.41
C HIS A 24 26.79 -68.99 33.13
N ALA A 25 27.78 -69.52 32.40
CA ALA A 25 28.17 -69.02 31.09
C ALA A 25 27.05 -69.23 30.05
N GLN A 26 26.46 -70.44 29.96
CA GLN A 26 25.34 -70.73 29.07
C GLN A 26 24.07 -69.91 29.37
N ILE A 27 23.76 -69.66 30.64
CA ILE A 27 22.61 -68.83 31.05
C ILE A 27 22.88 -67.35 30.71
N ARG A 28 24.11 -66.86 30.87
CA ARG A 28 24.51 -65.49 30.50
C ARG A 28 24.39 -65.26 28.99
N ASP A 29 24.83 -66.21 28.18
CA ASP A 29 24.71 -66.15 26.71
C ASP A 29 23.24 -66.19 26.26
N ASN A 30 22.38 -66.97 26.94
CA ASN A 30 20.94 -67.01 26.65
C ASN A 30 20.24 -65.69 26.98
N ARG A 31 20.56 -65.04 28.11
CA ARG A 31 19.98 -63.73 28.49
C ARG A 31 20.47 -62.59 27.60
N LEU A 32 21.71 -62.64 27.11
CA LEU A 32 22.21 -61.67 26.15
C LEU A 32 21.46 -61.78 24.80
N ASN A 33 21.28 -63.00 24.30
CA ASN A 33 20.49 -63.25 23.08
C ASN A 33 19.01 -62.85 23.25
N GLN A 34 18.46 -62.99 24.46
CA GLN A 34 17.11 -62.50 24.78
C GLN A 34 17.03 -60.98 24.72
N ALA A 35 18.01 -60.27 25.27
CA ALA A 35 18.08 -58.81 25.18
C ALA A 35 18.19 -58.34 23.73
N GLU A 36 18.95 -59.05 22.89
CA GLU A 36 19.06 -58.77 21.45
C GLU A 36 17.72 -58.93 20.73
N ASN A 37 16.98 -60.00 21.06
CA ASN A 37 15.65 -60.25 20.51
C ASN A 37 14.63 -59.18 20.93
N HIS A 38 14.75 -58.64 22.16
CA HIS A 38 13.95 -57.49 22.59
C HIS A 38 14.27 -56.24 21.76
N LEU A 39 15.55 -55.94 21.51
CA LEU A 39 15.93 -54.81 20.65
C LEU A 39 15.44 -54.97 19.21
N GLN A 40 15.56 -56.17 18.62
CA GLN A 40 15.08 -56.44 17.27
C GLN A 40 13.55 -56.31 17.13
N ARG A 41 12.80 -56.48 18.23
CA ARG A 41 11.34 -56.32 18.28
C ARG A 41 10.89 -54.91 18.64
N GLY A 42 11.81 -53.96 18.81
CA GLY A 42 11.51 -52.58 19.20
C GLY A 42 11.06 -52.43 20.65
N ALA A 43 11.57 -53.30 21.54
CA ALA A 43 11.29 -53.32 22.98
C ALA A 43 12.54 -52.93 23.79
N PRO A 44 13.00 -51.67 23.72
CA PRO A 44 14.26 -51.23 24.34
C PRO A 44 14.20 -51.14 25.87
N GLU A 45 13.00 -50.99 26.46
CA GLU A 45 12.83 -50.93 27.92
C GLU A 45 13.16 -52.28 28.57
N GLU A 46 12.60 -53.37 28.02
CA GLU A 46 12.85 -54.73 28.50
C GLU A 46 14.30 -55.15 28.26
N ALA A 47 14.88 -54.76 27.11
CA ALA A 47 16.29 -54.97 26.83
C ALA A 47 17.19 -54.25 27.84
N ALA A 48 16.95 -52.97 28.11
CA ALA A 48 17.73 -52.18 29.05
C ALA A 48 17.67 -52.74 30.48
N ALA A 49 16.49 -53.18 30.93
CA ALA A 49 16.31 -53.79 32.25
C ALA A 49 17.08 -55.11 32.37
N LEU A 50 16.99 -55.98 31.34
CA LEU A 50 17.70 -57.26 31.31
C LEU A 50 19.23 -57.08 31.29
N LEU A 51 19.72 -56.13 30.49
CA LEU A 51 21.14 -55.83 30.35
C LEU A 51 21.73 -55.14 31.59
N SER A 52 20.96 -54.28 32.27
CA SER A 52 21.37 -53.68 33.55
C SER A 52 21.55 -54.75 34.62
N ASN A 53 20.61 -55.70 34.71
CA ASN A 53 20.71 -56.84 35.62
C ASN A 53 21.96 -57.70 35.32
N LEU A 54 22.28 -57.93 34.05
CA LEU A 54 23.49 -58.64 33.66
C LEU A 54 24.78 -57.93 34.09
N LEU A 55 24.82 -56.59 34.01
CA LEU A 55 25.95 -55.81 34.52
C LEU A 55 26.09 -55.93 36.04
N ASP A 56 24.98 -55.85 36.78
CA ASP A 56 24.97 -55.96 38.25
C ASP A 56 25.38 -57.38 38.72
N GLU A 57 25.04 -58.41 37.94
CA GLU A 57 25.45 -59.81 38.15
C GLU A 57 26.92 -60.09 37.71
N GLY A 58 27.67 -59.05 37.34
CA GLY A 58 29.11 -59.09 37.03
C GLY A 58 29.47 -59.48 35.59
N ASN A 59 28.50 -59.48 34.66
CA ASN A 59 28.78 -59.69 33.23
C ASN A 59 29.18 -58.36 32.58
N HIS A 60 30.49 -58.11 32.50
CA HIS A 60 31.05 -56.89 31.95
C HIS A 60 31.59 -57.10 30.52
N SER A 61 30.97 -57.91 29.68
CA SER A 61 31.43 -58.05 28.29
C SER A 61 31.14 -56.78 27.46
N PRO A 62 31.95 -56.45 26.44
CA PRO A 62 31.72 -55.27 25.60
C PRO A 62 30.33 -55.22 24.96
N GLY A 63 29.79 -56.36 24.53
CA GLY A 63 28.44 -56.45 23.94
C GLY A 63 27.32 -56.08 24.91
N VAL A 64 27.47 -56.34 26.21
CA VAL A 64 26.50 -55.91 27.22
C VAL A 64 26.49 -54.38 27.35
N TYR A 65 27.67 -53.75 27.38
CA TYR A 65 27.78 -52.28 27.42
C TYR A 65 27.23 -51.63 26.15
N GLU A 66 27.52 -52.20 24.98
CA GLU A 66 27.04 -51.75 23.67
C GLU A 66 25.51 -51.80 23.60
N MET A 67 24.92 -52.98 23.80
CA MET A 67 23.47 -53.17 23.67
C MET A 67 22.70 -52.38 24.74
N LEU A 68 23.25 -52.23 25.95
CA LEU A 68 22.60 -51.41 26.98
C LEU A 68 22.61 -49.95 26.59
N ALA A 69 23.75 -49.45 26.12
CA ALA A 69 23.85 -48.08 25.64
C ALA A 69 22.94 -47.83 24.43
N GLU A 70 22.86 -48.77 23.49
CA GLU A 70 21.92 -48.69 22.38
C GLU A 70 20.46 -48.63 22.85
N SER A 71 20.08 -49.51 23.79
CA SER A 71 18.73 -49.51 24.39
C SER A 71 18.42 -48.16 25.02
N LEU A 72 19.35 -47.60 25.80
CA LEU A 72 19.20 -46.30 26.44
C LEU A 72 19.12 -45.14 25.44
N LEU A 73 19.85 -45.21 24.32
CA LEU A 73 19.75 -44.22 23.25
C LEU A 73 18.39 -44.27 22.54
N GLN A 74 17.83 -45.46 22.31
CA GLN A 74 16.48 -45.60 21.77
C GLN A 74 15.41 -45.01 22.70
N LEU A 75 15.66 -45.03 24.01
CA LEU A 75 14.81 -44.43 25.05
C LEU A 75 15.04 -42.92 25.23
N GLY A 76 15.99 -42.30 24.52
CA GLY A 76 16.36 -40.90 24.69
C GLY A 76 17.17 -40.61 25.98
N GLU A 77 17.67 -41.63 26.66
CA GLU A 77 18.42 -41.53 27.91
C GLU A 77 19.93 -41.33 27.69
N GLU A 78 20.29 -40.29 26.93
CA GLU A 78 21.66 -40.05 26.42
C GLU A 78 22.73 -40.00 27.51
N ARG A 79 22.45 -39.38 28.68
CA ARG A 79 23.40 -39.29 29.80
C ARG A 79 23.66 -40.64 30.46
N ARG A 80 22.65 -41.51 30.54
CA ARG A 80 22.82 -42.85 31.11
C ARG A 80 23.58 -43.73 30.13
N ALA A 81 23.29 -43.61 28.83
CA ALA A 81 24.05 -44.28 27.78
C ALA A 81 25.54 -43.89 27.84
N GLU A 82 25.85 -42.59 27.93
CA GLU A 82 27.21 -42.07 28.07
C GLU A 82 27.95 -42.68 29.27
N GLN A 83 27.35 -42.68 30.47
CA GLN A 83 27.97 -43.27 31.67
C GLN A 83 28.25 -44.77 31.53
N VAL A 84 27.34 -45.50 30.88
CA VAL A 84 27.52 -46.93 30.59
C VAL A 84 28.70 -47.14 29.64
N LEU A 85 28.80 -46.30 28.60
CA LEU A 85 29.85 -46.38 27.59
C LEU A 85 31.22 -45.97 28.13
N GLU A 86 31.30 -44.92 28.95
CA GLU A 86 32.54 -44.51 29.62
C GLU A 86 33.10 -45.64 30.51
N LYS A 87 32.25 -46.25 31.34
CA LYS A 87 32.63 -47.43 32.15
C LYS A 87 33.07 -48.62 31.28
N GLY A 88 32.39 -48.82 30.16
CA GLY A 88 32.77 -49.84 29.17
C GLY A 88 34.16 -49.58 28.59
N LEU A 89 34.47 -48.32 28.25
CA LEU A 89 35.75 -47.90 27.67
C LEU A 89 36.89 -47.83 28.70
N GLU A 90 36.62 -47.56 29.98
CA GLU A 90 37.61 -47.69 31.05
C GLU A 90 38.15 -49.13 31.14
N ARG A 91 37.27 -50.11 30.94
CA ARG A 91 37.60 -51.54 31.00
C ARG A 91 38.12 -52.08 29.67
N TYR A 92 37.62 -51.55 28.55
CA TYR A 92 37.94 -51.98 27.19
C TYR A 92 38.29 -50.78 26.28
N PRO A 93 39.44 -50.12 26.50
CA PRO A 93 39.77 -48.85 25.83
C PRO A 93 39.95 -48.96 24.31
N GLY A 94 40.20 -50.16 23.78
CA GLY A 94 40.37 -50.43 22.36
C GLY A 94 39.08 -50.80 21.60
N THR A 95 37.92 -50.84 22.27
CA THR A 95 36.68 -51.29 21.63
C THR A 95 36.04 -50.18 20.78
N LEU A 96 36.25 -50.28 19.46
CA LEU A 96 35.80 -49.28 18.49
C LEU A 96 34.27 -49.07 18.46
N ILE A 97 33.47 -50.13 18.63
CA ILE A 97 32.01 -50.03 18.63
C ILE A 97 31.49 -49.23 19.84
N LEU A 98 32.11 -49.38 21.03
CA LEU A 98 31.76 -48.56 22.20
C LEU A 98 32.11 -47.08 21.99
N ARG A 99 33.22 -46.78 21.31
CA ARG A 99 33.56 -45.39 20.92
C ARG A 99 32.53 -44.81 19.95
N TYR A 100 32.04 -45.60 19.00
CA TYR A 100 30.98 -45.19 18.08
C TYR A 100 29.70 -44.83 18.84
N HIS A 101 29.20 -45.71 19.72
CA HIS A 101 28.01 -45.44 20.52
C HIS A 101 28.21 -44.26 21.49
N LEU A 102 29.44 -44.03 21.99
CA LEU A 102 29.76 -42.85 22.81
C LEU A 102 29.66 -41.56 22.01
N ALA A 103 30.17 -41.55 20.78
CA ALA A 103 29.95 -40.39 19.92
C ALA A 103 28.47 -40.16 19.61
N ARG A 104 27.68 -41.23 19.44
CA ARG A 104 26.23 -41.13 19.24
C ARG A 104 25.52 -40.51 20.44
N SER A 105 25.86 -40.92 21.67
CA SER A 105 25.25 -40.36 22.88
C SER A 105 25.59 -38.88 23.11
N LEU A 106 26.72 -38.43 22.59
CA LEU A 106 27.20 -37.05 22.75
C LEU A 106 26.71 -36.09 21.65
N GLN A 107 26.16 -36.58 20.55
CA GLN A 107 26.02 -35.80 19.31
C GLN A 107 25.22 -34.50 19.44
N PHE A 108 24.20 -34.45 20.30
CA PHE A 108 23.35 -33.27 20.47
C PHE A 108 23.81 -32.37 21.62
N ARG A 109 24.44 -32.95 22.65
CA ARG A 109 24.85 -32.24 23.87
C ARG A 109 26.28 -31.69 23.79
N GLU A 110 27.20 -32.49 23.25
CA GLU A 110 28.62 -32.18 23.13
C GLU A 110 29.14 -32.55 21.72
N PRO A 111 28.64 -31.88 20.66
CA PRO A 111 28.94 -32.23 19.28
C PRO A 111 30.43 -32.19 18.96
N GLU A 112 31.19 -31.29 19.56
CA GLU A 112 32.65 -31.22 19.36
C GLU A 112 33.37 -32.46 19.87
N LYS A 113 32.99 -32.97 21.05
CA LYS A 113 33.53 -34.22 21.60
C LYS A 113 33.13 -35.41 20.73
N ALA A 114 31.85 -35.49 20.33
CA ALA A 114 31.37 -36.53 19.43
C ALA A 114 32.16 -36.54 18.10
N LEU A 115 32.36 -35.37 17.49
CA LEU A 115 33.12 -35.22 16.25
C LEU A 115 34.60 -35.58 16.39
N HIS A 116 35.21 -35.29 17.54
CA HIS A 116 36.59 -35.69 17.83
C HIS A 116 36.72 -37.22 17.90
N ILE A 117 35.84 -37.89 18.67
CA ILE A 117 35.80 -39.35 18.78
C ILE A 117 35.60 -39.99 17.41
N LEU A 118 34.67 -39.47 16.60
CA LEU A 118 34.40 -40.01 15.26
C LEU A 118 35.57 -39.81 14.28
N ARG A 119 36.36 -38.74 14.43
CA ARG A 119 37.56 -38.53 13.59
C ARG A 119 38.62 -39.58 13.90
N GLU A 120 38.87 -39.83 15.18
CA GLU A 120 39.82 -40.88 15.61
C GLU A 120 39.33 -42.28 15.20
N LEU A 121 38.02 -42.53 15.34
CA LEU A 121 37.42 -43.77 14.89
C LEU A 121 37.53 -43.96 13.37
N GLU A 122 37.33 -42.90 12.56
CA GLU A 122 37.51 -42.96 11.10
C GLU A 122 38.95 -43.29 10.72
N THR A 123 39.95 -42.75 11.44
CA THR A 123 41.37 -43.08 11.21
C THR A 123 41.69 -44.52 11.59
N ASP A 124 41.23 -44.97 12.76
CA ASP A 124 41.46 -46.33 13.24
C ASP A 124 40.87 -47.38 12.28
N LEU A 125 39.65 -47.14 11.78
CA LEU A 125 38.98 -48.02 10.82
C LEU A 125 39.60 -48.00 9.42
N ARG A 126 40.26 -46.91 9.04
CA ARG A 126 40.99 -46.82 7.76
C ARG A 126 42.28 -47.62 7.82
N ASP A 127 43.01 -47.51 8.92
CA ASP A 127 44.32 -48.15 9.09
C ASP A 127 44.19 -49.64 9.44
N ASN A 128 43.08 -50.03 10.09
CA ASN A 128 42.76 -51.41 10.42
C ASN A 128 41.27 -51.69 10.16
N PRO A 129 40.91 -52.12 8.93
CA PRO A 129 39.53 -52.41 8.59
C PRO A 129 39.03 -53.65 9.34
N VAL A 130 38.41 -53.43 10.49
CA VAL A 130 37.71 -54.45 11.29
C VAL A 130 36.21 -54.31 11.04
N ASN A 131 35.52 -55.44 10.86
CA ASN A 131 34.07 -55.44 10.67
C ASN A 131 33.35 -55.23 12.02
N ILE A 132 33.06 -53.98 12.37
CA ILE A 132 32.29 -53.59 13.57
C ILE A 132 30.86 -53.12 13.22
N ALA A 133 30.25 -53.67 12.16
CA ALA A 133 28.94 -53.28 11.60
C ALA A 133 28.84 -51.85 11.03
N VAL A 134 29.84 -50.98 11.24
CA VAL A 134 29.90 -49.61 10.72
C VAL A 134 31.24 -49.40 10.00
N SER A 135 31.19 -48.87 8.78
CA SER A 135 32.38 -48.60 7.95
C SER A 135 32.93 -47.19 8.15
N ALA A 136 34.18 -46.95 7.72
CA ALA A 136 34.76 -45.60 7.72
C ALA A 136 33.93 -44.60 6.88
N SER A 137 33.25 -45.04 5.81
CA SER A 137 32.30 -44.22 5.05
C SER A 137 31.05 -43.87 5.84
N ASP A 138 30.52 -44.80 6.63
CA ASP A 138 29.35 -44.55 7.48
C ASP A 138 29.70 -43.54 8.59
N ILE A 139 30.89 -43.66 9.19
CA ILE A 139 31.41 -42.68 10.15
C ILE A 139 31.56 -41.30 9.51
N ARG A 140 32.11 -41.23 8.30
CA ARG A 140 32.23 -39.98 7.55
C ARG A 140 30.87 -39.32 7.30
N TRP A 141 29.90 -40.11 6.83
CA TRP A 141 28.53 -39.64 6.60
C TRP A 141 27.88 -39.14 7.90
N TYR A 142 28.02 -39.90 8.98
CA TYR A 142 27.49 -39.56 10.30
C TYR A 142 28.08 -38.26 10.86
N ARG A 143 29.40 -38.06 10.72
CA ARG A 143 30.04 -36.78 11.04
C ARG A 143 29.46 -35.62 10.24
N GLY A 144 29.19 -35.84 8.95
CA GLY A 144 28.54 -34.86 8.09
C GLY A 144 27.15 -34.45 8.59
N LEU A 145 26.36 -35.42 9.07
CA LEU A 145 25.05 -35.14 9.67
C LEU A 145 25.17 -34.33 10.95
N ILE A 146 26.12 -34.67 11.84
CA ILE A 146 26.34 -33.90 13.07
C ILE A 146 26.68 -32.46 12.72
N TYR A 147 27.59 -32.22 11.77
CA TYR A 147 27.89 -30.87 11.30
C TYR A 147 26.65 -30.15 10.74
N SER A 148 25.84 -30.81 9.93
CA SER A 148 24.61 -30.24 9.37
C SER A 148 23.60 -29.86 10.46
N HIS A 149 23.44 -30.71 11.48
CA HIS A 149 22.53 -30.44 12.60
C HIS A 149 23.04 -29.28 13.45
N THR A 150 24.32 -29.27 13.82
CA THR A 150 24.93 -28.16 14.56
C THR A 150 24.84 -26.84 13.81
N ALA A 151 24.98 -26.89 12.47
CA ALA A 151 24.86 -25.72 11.63
C ALA A 151 23.42 -25.16 11.63
N GLY A 152 22.42 -26.04 11.58
CA GLY A 152 21.01 -25.65 11.72
C GLY A 152 20.72 -24.98 13.07
N GLN A 153 21.25 -25.53 14.17
CA GLN A 153 21.12 -24.91 15.50
C GLN A 153 21.80 -23.54 15.57
N TYR A 154 22.99 -23.38 14.99
CA TYR A 154 23.63 -22.06 14.92
C TYR A 154 22.81 -21.07 14.10
N LEU A 155 22.21 -21.51 13.00
CA LEU A 155 21.35 -20.68 12.16
C LEU A 155 20.11 -20.18 12.94
N GLU A 156 19.43 -21.07 13.66
CA GLU A 156 18.27 -20.73 14.49
C GLU A 156 18.62 -19.76 15.63
N ASN A 157 19.83 -19.89 16.20
CA ASN A 157 20.32 -19.03 17.26
C ASN A 157 20.95 -17.71 16.77
N GLY A 158 20.88 -17.40 15.47
CA GLY A 158 21.43 -16.16 14.90
C GLY A 158 22.96 -16.14 14.74
N ARG A 159 23.64 -17.28 14.94
CA ARG A 159 25.09 -17.45 14.86
C ARG A 159 25.49 -17.84 13.43
N PHE A 160 25.39 -16.88 12.51
CA PHE A 160 25.41 -17.16 11.08
C PHE A 160 26.79 -17.59 10.54
N GLU A 161 27.88 -16.99 11.02
CA GLU A 161 29.24 -17.36 10.61
C GLU A 161 29.61 -18.78 11.06
N GLU A 162 29.28 -19.14 12.30
CA GLU A 162 29.50 -20.49 12.83
C GLU A 162 28.63 -21.52 12.10
N SER A 163 27.40 -21.15 11.77
CA SER A 163 26.52 -21.96 10.93
C SER A 163 27.13 -22.23 9.56
N ALA A 164 27.60 -21.19 8.85
CA ALA A 164 28.25 -21.34 7.56
C ALA A 164 29.53 -22.20 7.66
N SER A 165 30.33 -22.02 8.71
CA SER A 165 31.52 -22.84 8.94
C SER A 165 31.18 -24.33 9.13
N ALA A 166 30.17 -24.64 9.96
CA ALA A 166 29.70 -26.00 10.19
C ALA A 166 29.09 -26.62 8.91
N TYR A 167 28.28 -25.87 8.15
CA TYR A 167 27.76 -26.35 6.86
C TYR A 167 28.87 -26.57 5.82
N ARG A 168 29.95 -25.77 5.79
CA ARG A 168 31.12 -26.06 4.93
C ARG A 168 31.77 -27.40 5.28
N GLN A 169 31.84 -27.77 6.57
CA GLN A 169 32.32 -29.09 6.98
C GLN A 169 31.33 -30.18 6.57
N ALA A 170 30.04 -29.97 6.77
CA ALA A 170 29.00 -30.90 6.33
C ALA A 170 29.09 -31.14 4.81
N ARG A 171 29.25 -30.10 3.99
CA ARG A 171 29.37 -30.17 2.52
C ARG A 171 30.56 -31.03 2.07
N ARG A 172 31.71 -30.93 2.77
CA ARG A 172 32.89 -31.76 2.47
C ARG A 172 32.64 -33.26 2.71
N LEU A 173 31.74 -33.59 3.63
CA LEU A 173 31.45 -34.96 4.05
C LEU A 173 30.20 -35.52 3.34
N LEU A 174 29.27 -34.64 2.96
CA LEU A 174 27.99 -34.92 2.31
C LEU A 174 27.83 -34.06 1.04
N PRO A 175 28.67 -34.25 0.01
CA PRO A 175 28.62 -33.43 -1.20
C PRO A 175 27.33 -33.62 -2.00
N ASP A 176 26.63 -34.75 -1.85
CA ASP A 176 25.40 -35.06 -2.60
C ASP A 176 24.12 -34.63 -1.86
N SER A 177 24.23 -33.83 -0.79
CA SER A 177 23.09 -33.42 0.03
C SER A 177 22.61 -32.00 -0.30
N ALA A 178 21.52 -31.90 -1.07
CA ALA A 178 20.90 -30.60 -1.40
C ALA A 178 20.51 -29.79 -0.15
N SER A 179 20.11 -30.43 0.96
CA SER A 179 19.77 -29.73 2.20
C SER A 179 20.98 -29.06 2.85
N VAL A 180 22.17 -29.68 2.76
CA VAL A 180 23.43 -29.11 3.26
C VAL A 180 23.84 -27.90 2.42
N HIS A 181 23.72 -28.00 1.10
CA HIS A 181 23.99 -26.89 0.18
C HIS A 181 23.03 -25.72 0.40
N ARG A 182 21.71 -25.97 0.46
CA ARG A 182 20.69 -24.94 0.77
C ARG A 182 20.97 -24.29 2.13
N GLY A 183 21.26 -25.10 3.16
CA GLY A 183 21.59 -24.62 4.50
C GLY A 183 22.82 -23.72 4.51
N LEU A 184 23.89 -24.12 3.80
CA LEU A 184 25.10 -23.31 3.65
C LEU A 184 24.80 -21.95 3.03
N VAL A 185 24.07 -21.93 1.90
CA VAL A 185 23.69 -20.69 1.21
C VAL A 185 22.90 -19.78 2.14
N VAL A 186 21.88 -20.32 2.83
CA VAL A 186 21.07 -19.53 3.76
C VAL A 186 21.93 -18.94 4.88
N SER A 187 22.85 -19.72 5.46
CA SER A 187 23.73 -19.23 6.52
C SER A 187 24.68 -18.13 6.04
N LEU A 188 25.22 -18.26 4.82
CA LEU A 188 26.06 -17.22 4.19
C LEU A 188 25.28 -15.93 3.95
N MET A 189 24.06 -16.03 3.40
CA MET A 189 23.20 -14.86 3.18
C MET A 189 22.82 -14.16 4.48
N ARG A 190 22.51 -14.92 5.54
CA ARG A 190 22.20 -14.35 6.86
C ARG A 190 23.42 -13.72 7.53
N ALA A 191 24.62 -14.19 7.23
CA ALA A 191 25.87 -13.56 7.64
C ALA A 191 26.21 -12.30 6.82
N GLY A 192 25.46 -11.99 5.74
CA GLY A 192 25.74 -10.89 4.82
C GLY A 192 26.86 -11.19 3.80
N ASP A 193 27.35 -12.43 3.75
CA ASP A 193 28.37 -12.89 2.80
C ASP A 193 27.70 -13.34 1.50
N PHE A 194 27.13 -12.37 0.77
CA PHE A 194 26.34 -12.63 -0.44
C PHE A 194 27.19 -13.12 -1.62
N ASP A 195 28.46 -12.69 -1.72
CA ASP A 195 29.39 -13.15 -2.76
C ASP A 195 29.63 -14.67 -2.64
N THR A 196 29.99 -15.14 -1.45
CA THR A 196 30.21 -16.58 -1.22
C THR A 196 28.90 -17.37 -1.32
N ALA A 197 27.78 -16.77 -0.92
CA ALA A 197 26.46 -17.38 -1.09
C ALA A 197 26.13 -17.60 -2.58
N LEU A 198 26.40 -16.60 -3.42
CA LEU A 198 26.22 -16.68 -4.87
C LEU A 198 27.08 -17.80 -5.46
N GLU A 199 28.40 -17.80 -5.19
CA GLU A 199 29.31 -18.86 -5.64
C GLU A 199 28.81 -20.24 -5.23
N GLU A 200 28.33 -20.39 -3.98
CA GLU A 200 27.81 -21.66 -3.50
C GLU A 200 26.57 -22.10 -4.26
N THR A 201 25.64 -21.18 -4.57
CA THR A 201 24.47 -21.53 -5.39
C THR A 201 24.87 -21.97 -6.80
N GLU A 202 25.87 -21.33 -7.41
CA GLU A 202 26.37 -21.69 -8.73
C GLU A 202 26.96 -23.10 -8.76
N GLN A 203 27.82 -23.41 -7.77
CA GLN A 203 28.40 -24.74 -7.64
C GLN A 203 27.34 -25.80 -7.34
N SER A 204 26.41 -25.50 -6.44
CA SER A 204 25.35 -26.44 -6.03
C SER A 204 24.41 -26.76 -7.19
N LEU A 205 24.07 -25.77 -8.01
CA LEU A 205 23.18 -25.94 -9.16
C LEU A 205 23.83 -26.74 -10.31
N LEU A 206 25.14 -26.97 -10.31
CA LEU A 206 25.76 -27.92 -11.26
C LEU A 206 25.27 -29.36 -11.03
N TYR A 207 25.06 -29.72 -9.76
CA TYR A 207 24.62 -31.06 -9.33
C TYR A 207 23.10 -31.12 -9.14
N PHE A 208 22.50 -30.06 -8.58
CA PHE A 208 21.06 -29.98 -8.28
C PHE A 208 20.35 -29.02 -9.24
N ARG A 209 20.49 -29.27 -10.56
CA ARG A 209 20.08 -28.34 -11.63
C ARG A 209 18.66 -27.81 -11.52
N SER A 210 17.73 -28.63 -11.06
CA SER A 210 16.29 -28.32 -10.95
C SER A 210 15.82 -27.97 -9.54
N ASP A 211 16.73 -27.67 -8.61
CA ASP A 211 16.38 -27.36 -7.23
C ASP A 211 15.71 -25.98 -7.11
N PRO A 212 14.39 -25.90 -6.82
CA PRO A 212 13.68 -24.63 -6.76
C PRO A 212 14.22 -23.68 -5.68
N VAL A 213 14.70 -24.24 -4.55
CA VAL A 213 15.15 -23.47 -3.40
C VAL A 213 16.50 -22.83 -3.73
N LEU A 214 17.44 -23.59 -4.28
CA LEU A 214 18.76 -23.06 -4.65
C LEU A 214 18.66 -21.97 -5.72
N ARG A 215 17.72 -22.09 -6.67
CA ARG A 215 17.49 -21.05 -7.68
C ARG A 215 16.95 -19.76 -7.08
N ARG A 216 15.97 -19.84 -6.18
CA ARG A 216 15.46 -18.67 -5.44
C ARG A 216 16.58 -18.01 -4.64
N LEU A 217 17.37 -18.80 -3.92
CA LEU A 217 18.49 -18.29 -3.14
C LEU A 217 19.55 -17.62 -4.04
N ARG A 218 19.83 -18.15 -5.23
CA ARG A 218 20.71 -17.51 -6.21
C ARG A 218 20.20 -16.14 -6.65
N ILE A 219 18.92 -16.06 -7.01
CA ILE A 219 18.28 -14.80 -7.41
C ILE A 219 18.36 -13.80 -6.25
N GLN A 220 18.03 -14.23 -5.04
CA GLN A 220 18.09 -13.37 -3.87
C GLN A 220 19.52 -12.89 -3.59
N ALA A 221 20.53 -13.77 -3.66
CA ALA A 221 21.94 -13.37 -3.50
C ALA A 221 22.36 -12.32 -4.55
N LEU A 222 21.96 -12.48 -5.82
CA LEU A 222 22.21 -11.49 -6.88
C LEU A 222 21.55 -10.14 -6.59
N LEU A 223 20.32 -10.13 -6.05
CA LEU A 223 19.62 -8.90 -5.71
C LEU A 223 20.24 -8.16 -4.53
N GLU A 224 20.67 -8.88 -3.50
CA GLU A 224 21.36 -8.30 -2.32
C GLU A 224 22.73 -7.71 -2.69
N LEU A 225 23.42 -8.29 -3.67
CA LEU A 225 24.67 -7.74 -4.23
C LEU A 225 24.44 -6.51 -5.14
N GLY A 226 23.18 -6.15 -5.42
CA GLY A 226 22.85 -5.11 -6.40
C GLY A 226 23.08 -5.52 -7.86
N GLU A 227 23.40 -6.80 -8.11
CA GLU A 227 23.66 -7.39 -9.43
C GLU A 227 22.35 -7.72 -10.18
N ARG A 228 21.44 -6.74 -10.21
CA ARG A 228 20.09 -6.88 -10.76
C ARG A 228 20.06 -7.37 -12.20
N LYS A 229 20.98 -6.90 -13.05
CA LYS A 229 21.07 -7.32 -14.46
C LYS A 229 21.39 -8.80 -14.59
N GLN A 230 22.25 -9.33 -13.70
CA GLN A 230 22.57 -10.75 -13.69
C GLN A 230 21.37 -11.58 -13.20
N ALA A 231 20.63 -11.10 -12.19
CA ALA A 231 19.39 -11.75 -11.74
C ALA A 231 18.35 -11.84 -12.86
N ILE A 232 18.15 -10.76 -13.63
CA ILE A 232 17.25 -10.71 -14.79
C ILE A 232 17.71 -11.69 -15.87
N ASN A 233 19.00 -11.71 -16.21
CA ASN A 233 19.53 -12.64 -17.21
C ASN A 233 19.32 -14.10 -16.79
N TYR A 234 19.65 -14.43 -15.54
CA TYR A 234 19.49 -15.77 -14.99
C TYR A 234 18.02 -16.23 -15.00
N LEU A 235 17.10 -15.38 -14.57
CA LEU A 235 15.66 -15.66 -14.66
C LEU A 235 15.17 -15.83 -16.10
N GLY A 236 15.67 -15.00 -17.03
CA GLY A 236 15.36 -15.11 -18.45
C GLY A 236 15.83 -16.42 -19.07
N GLU A 237 16.98 -16.96 -18.64
CA GLU A 237 17.46 -18.29 -19.04
C GLU A 237 16.57 -19.41 -18.51
N LEU A 238 16.14 -19.33 -17.24
CA LEU A 238 15.23 -20.31 -16.64
C LEU A 238 13.88 -20.36 -17.38
N ILE A 239 13.34 -19.19 -17.74
CA ILE A 239 12.07 -19.09 -18.46
C ILE A 239 12.19 -19.67 -19.88
N LYS A 240 13.30 -19.39 -20.59
CA LYS A 240 13.56 -19.95 -21.93
C LYS A 240 13.70 -21.48 -21.92
N ALA A 241 14.13 -22.06 -20.81
CA ALA A 241 14.23 -23.50 -20.63
C ALA A 241 12.89 -24.16 -20.26
N GLU A 242 11.77 -23.43 -20.33
CA GLU A 242 10.42 -23.87 -19.91
C GLU A 242 10.36 -24.33 -18.44
N ASP A 243 11.24 -23.78 -17.60
CA ASP A 243 11.29 -24.08 -16.17
C ASP A 243 10.30 -23.18 -15.41
N GLU A 244 9.02 -23.56 -15.48
CA GLU A 244 7.92 -22.70 -15.09
C GLU A 244 7.54 -22.86 -13.61
N GLN A 245 8.18 -22.05 -12.77
CA GLN A 245 7.73 -21.78 -11.42
C GLN A 245 7.11 -20.39 -11.39
N LEU A 246 5.78 -20.31 -11.30
CA LEU A 246 5.01 -19.06 -11.36
C LEU A 246 5.61 -17.94 -10.49
N GLU A 247 6.10 -18.26 -9.29
CA GLU A 247 6.77 -17.34 -8.38
C GLU A 247 8.04 -16.69 -8.99
N LEU A 248 8.88 -17.47 -9.66
CA LEU A 248 10.09 -16.99 -10.34
C LEU A 248 9.72 -16.14 -11.56
N THR A 249 8.69 -16.57 -12.29
CA THR A 249 8.23 -15.89 -13.49
C THR A 249 7.58 -14.53 -13.16
N LEU A 250 6.86 -14.43 -12.04
CA LEU A 250 6.39 -13.15 -11.48
C LEU A 250 7.55 -12.25 -11.02
N THR A 251 8.55 -12.84 -10.36
CA THR A 251 9.75 -12.12 -9.92
C THR A 251 10.51 -11.52 -11.11
N TYR A 252 10.64 -12.26 -12.21
CA TYR A 252 11.23 -11.76 -13.45
C TYR A 252 10.48 -10.54 -13.99
N GLY A 253 9.15 -10.63 -14.11
CA GLY A 253 8.33 -9.50 -14.56
C GLY A 253 8.51 -8.26 -13.69
N ARG A 254 8.51 -8.40 -12.35
CA ARG A 254 8.76 -7.29 -11.42
C ARG A 254 10.14 -6.66 -11.61
N LEU A 255 11.19 -7.47 -11.71
CA LEU A 255 12.55 -6.97 -11.93
C LEU A 255 12.70 -6.25 -13.27
N LEU A 256 11.99 -6.68 -14.33
CA LEU A 256 11.94 -5.96 -15.60
C LEU A 256 11.29 -4.57 -15.44
N VAL A 257 10.20 -4.46 -14.67
CA VAL A 257 9.57 -3.16 -14.37
C VAL A 257 10.54 -2.25 -13.64
N GLU A 258 11.21 -2.74 -12.60
CA GLU A 258 12.18 -1.95 -11.84
C GLU A 258 13.41 -1.53 -12.67
N ASP A 259 13.79 -2.31 -13.68
CA ASP A 259 14.85 -1.99 -14.65
C ASP A 259 14.36 -1.12 -15.83
N GLN A 260 13.14 -0.58 -15.74
CA GLN A 260 12.49 0.25 -16.76
C GLN A 260 12.28 -0.45 -18.12
N GLN A 261 12.36 -1.78 -18.16
CA GLN A 261 12.05 -2.61 -19.33
C GLN A 261 10.55 -2.91 -19.38
N THR A 262 9.72 -1.86 -19.31
CA THR A 262 8.25 -1.94 -19.23
C THR A 262 7.63 -2.78 -20.33
N GLU A 263 8.06 -2.61 -21.58
CA GLU A 263 7.49 -3.34 -22.73
C GLU A 263 7.69 -4.86 -22.59
N LYS A 264 8.92 -5.28 -22.24
CA LYS A 264 9.22 -6.69 -21.99
C LYS A 264 8.48 -7.24 -20.78
N ALA A 265 8.32 -6.44 -19.73
CA ALA A 265 7.55 -6.83 -18.55
C ALA A 265 6.07 -7.06 -18.92
N ALA A 266 5.48 -6.17 -19.73
CA ALA A 266 4.11 -6.29 -20.22
C ALA A 266 3.93 -7.55 -21.07
N GLU A 267 4.80 -7.76 -22.08
CA GLU A 267 4.79 -8.98 -22.92
C GLU A 267 4.89 -10.25 -22.08
N HIS A 268 5.76 -10.23 -21.06
CA HIS A 268 5.99 -11.35 -20.17
C HIS A 268 4.76 -11.67 -19.30
N PHE A 269 4.17 -10.66 -18.66
CA PHE A 269 2.96 -10.85 -17.87
C PHE A 269 1.76 -11.24 -18.73
N GLU A 270 1.65 -10.72 -19.96
CA GLU A 270 0.60 -11.14 -20.91
C GLU A 270 0.75 -12.61 -21.32
N SER A 271 1.97 -13.07 -21.59
CA SER A 271 2.25 -14.49 -21.85
C SER A 271 1.87 -15.37 -20.65
N LEU A 272 2.17 -14.93 -19.43
CA LEU A 272 1.74 -15.63 -18.22
C LEU A 272 0.21 -15.66 -18.09
N LEU A 273 -0.45 -14.55 -18.40
CA LEU A 273 -1.88 -14.41 -18.26
C LEU A 273 -2.65 -15.29 -19.25
N GLN A 274 -2.10 -15.55 -20.44
CA GLN A 274 -2.65 -16.53 -21.39
C GLN A 274 -2.70 -17.95 -20.80
N ARG A 275 -1.73 -18.31 -19.96
CA ARG A 275 -1.62 -19.64 -19.33
C ARG A 275 -2.38 -19.73 -18.01
N TYR A 276 -2.39 -18.64 -17.26
CA TYR A 276 -3.05 -18.53 -15.95
C TYR A 276 -4.11 -17.41 -15.96
N PRO A 277 -5.18 -17.52 -16.78
CA PRO A 277 -6.13 -16.44 -17.01
C PRO A 277 -6.95 -16.02 -15.77
N ARG A 278 -6.96 -16.85 -14.72
CA ARG A 278 -7.63 -16.58 -13.44
C ARG A 278 -6.66 -16.23 -12.30
N ASN A 279 -5.44 -15.80 -12.62
CA ASN A 279 -4.51 -15.31 -11.62
C ASN A 279 -4.67 -13.79 -11.46
N ARG A 280 -5.12 -13.33 -10.29
CA ARG A 280 -5.36 -11.92 -9.99
C ARG A 280 -4.07 -11.09 -9.97
N ASP A 281 -2.99 -11.64 -9.42
CA ASP A 281 -1.70 -10.92 -9.30
C ASP A 281 -1.12 -10.51 -10.65
N LEU A 282 -1.39 -11.29 -11.71
CA LEU A 282 -1.00 -10.94 -13.08
C LEU A 282 -1.77 -9.73 -13.62
N TYR A 283 -3.07 -9.67 -13.38
CA TYR A 283 -3.87 -8.49 -13.72
C TYR A 283 -3.40 -7.26 -12.94
N GLU A 284 -3.20 -7.38 -11.62
CA GLU A 284 -2.74 -6.27 -10.79
C GLU A 284 -1.36 -5.76 -11.24
N SER A 285 -0.43 -6.67 -11.55
CA SER A 285 0.91 -6.29 -12.04
C SER A 285 0.85 -5.51 -13.37
N LEU A 286 -0.02 -5.93 -14.29
CA LEU A 286 -0.24 -5.21 -15.55
C LEU A 286 -1.02 -3.90 -15.35
N LEU A 287 -1.97 -3.85 -14.40
CA LEU A 287 -2.70 -2.62 -14.06
C LEU A 287 -1.76 -1.57 -13.47
N ASP A 288 -0.90 -1.95 -12.54
CA ASP A 288 0.10 -1.06 -11.94
C ASP A 288 1.07 -0.51 -12.97
N LEU A 289 1.48 -1.36 -13.91
CA LEU A 289 2.30 -0.93 -15.04
C LEU A 289 1.57 0.15 -15.86
N ASN A 290 0.31 -0.10 -16.25
CA ASN A 290 -0.47 0.88 -17.02
C ASN A 290 -0.77 2.15 -16.23
N ARG A 291 -0.99 2.07 -14.90
CA ARG A 291 -1.16 3.22 -14.01
C ARG A 291 0.09 4.10 -13.98
N SER A 292 1.27 3.49 -13.87
CA SER A 292 2.55 4.23 -13.81
C SER A 292 2.82 5.06 -15.08
N HIS A 293 2.26 4.63 -16.21
CA HIS A 293 2.39 5.28 -17.52
C HIS A 293 1.14 6.09 -17.92
N LEU A 294 0.15 6.23 -17.03
CA LEU A 294 -1.13 6.89 -17.31
C LEU A 294 -1.85 6.33 -18.56
N ASN A 295 -1.63 5.05 -18.87
CA ASN A 295 -2.28 4.37 -19.99
C ASN A 295 -3.68 3.92 -19.59
N PHE A 296 -4.65 4.85 -19.61
CA PHE A 296 -6.04 4.56 -19.23
C PHE A 296 -6.72 3.58 -20.19
N GLU A 297 -6.39 3.59 -21.48
CA GLU A 297 -6.93 2.63 -22.46
C GLU A 297 -6.51 1.20 -22.12
N GLY A 298 -5.22 1.00 -21.81
CA GLY A 298 -4.70 -0.29 -21.37
C GLY A 298 -5.32 -0.76 -20.05
N GLN A 299 -5.56 0.14 -19.10
CA GLN A 299 -6.27 -0.18 -17.86
C GLN A 299 -7.69 -0.65 -18.12
N ALA A 300 -8.44 0.07 -18.97
CA ALA A 300 -9.81 -0.28 -19.29
C ALA A 300 -9.92 -1.65 -19.97
N GLU A 301 -9.07 -1.92 -20.95
CA GLU A 301 -9.04 -3.23 -21.63
C GLU A 301 -8.70 -4.37 -20.66
N LEU A 302 -7.74 -4.14 -19.78
CA LEU A 302 -7.32 -5.14 -18.81
C LEU A 302 -8.40 -5.43 -17.76
N LEU A 303 -9.08 -4.41 -17.24
CA LEU A 303 -10.21 -4.56 -16.32
C LEU A 303 -11.41 -5.24 -16.99
N ARG A 304 -11.67 -4.98 -18.28
CA ARG A 304 -12.67 -5.73 -19.08
C ARG A 304 -12.32 -7.21 -19.16
N ARG A 305 -11.06 -7.55 -19.48
CA ARG A 305 -10.60 -8.95 -19.51
C ARG A 305 -10.69 -9.59 -18.13
N MET A 306 -10.34 -8.85 -17.09
CA MET A 306 -10.39 -9.30 -15.70
C MET A 306 -11.83 -9.60 -15.26
N SER A 307 -12.80 -8.73 -15.58
CA SER A 307 -14.21 -8.95 -15.20
C SER A 307 -14.81 -10.20 -15.86
N LEU A 308 -14.37 -10.56 -17.06
CA LEU A 308 -14.74 -11.82 -17.72
C LEU A 308 -14.19 -13.06 -17.00
N GLN A 309 -13.01 -12.95 -16.37
CA GLN A 309 -12.37 -14.07 -15.66
C GLN A 309 -12.85 -14.23 -14.22
N PHE A 310 -13.31 -13.13 -13.60
CA PHE A 310 -13.85 -13.08 -12.25
C PHE A 310 -15.31 -12.57 -12.26
N PRO A 311 -16.25 -13.32 -12.87
CA PRO A 311 -17.65 -12.90 -12.94
C PRO A 311 -18.23 -12.81 -11.52
N GLY A 312 -18.83 -11.66 -11.20
CA GLY A 312 -19.42 -11.38 -9.89
C GLY A 312 -18.56 -10.53 -8.94
N ASP A 313 -17.31 -10.21 -9.29
CA ASP A 313 -16.55 -9.18 -8.58
C ASP A 313 -16.95 -7.80 -9.12
N GLU A 314 -17.96 -7.20 -8.48
CA GLU A 314 -18.47 -5.87 -8.81
C GLU A 314 -17.38 -4.79 -8.68
N GLY A 315 -16.38 -5.00 -7.82
CA GLY A 315 -15.26 -4.08 -7.62
C GLY A 315 -14.50 -3.81 -8.91
N ILE A 316 -14.27 -4.85 -9.72
CA ILE A 316 -13.58 -4.72 -11.02
C ILE A 316 -14.39 -3.85 -11.99
N VAL A 317 -15.71 -4.02 -12.00
CA VAL A 317 -16.61 -3.25 -12.87
C VAL A 317 -16.68 -1.79 -12.42
N LEU A 318 -16.67 -1.54 -11.11
CA LEU A 318 -16.60 -0.19 -10.54
C LEU A 318 -15.26 0.49 -10.83
N ASP A 319 -14.15 -0.24 -10.75
CA ASP A 319 -12.83 0.26 -11.13
C ASP A 319 -12.80 0.64 -12.61
N LEU A 320 -13.38 -0.21 -13.48
CA LEU A 320 -13.52 0.08 -14.91
C LEU A 320 -14.36 1.34 -15.17
N ALA A 321 -15.49 1.50 -14.47
CA ALA A 321 -16.30 2.72 -14.55
C ALA A 321 -15.49 3.95 -14.12
N GLY A 322 -14.66 3.83 -13.08
CA GLY A 322 -13.71 4.86 -12.66
C GLY A 322 -12.71 5.24 -13.76
N ILE A 323 -12.15 4.25 -14.49
CA ILE A 323 -11.25 4.52 -15.62
C ILE A 323 -11.98 5.27 -16.74
N TYR A 324 -13.20 4.86 -17.11
CA TYR A 324 -13.98 5.60 -18.11
C TYR A 324 -14.26 7.03 -17.72
N MET A 325 -14.55 7.27 -16.44
CA MET A 325 -14.76 8.62 -15.92
C MET A 325 -13.49 9.47 -15.99
N LEU A 326 -12.30 8.89 -15.80
CA LEU A 326 -11.01 9.57 -15.99
C LEU A 326 -10.73 9.87 -17.46
N GLN A 327 -11.18 9.01 -18.37
CA GLN A 327 -11.07 9.24 -19.82
C GLN A 327 -12.09 10.28 -20.34
N GLY A 328 -13.07 10.65 -19.52
CA GLY A 328 -14.17 11.52 -19.91
C GLY A 328 -15.32 10.79 -20.64
N ASP A 329 -15.25 9.46 -20.76
CA ASP A 329 -16.30 8.63 -21.35
C ASP A 329 -17.37 8.30 -20.30
N GLN A 330 -18.22 9.27 -20.02
CA GLN A 330 -19.24 9.14 -18.97
C GLN A 330 -20.31 8.11 -19.33
N ASP A 331 -20.65 8.00 -20.62
CA ASP A 331 -21.64 7.05 -21.11
C ASP A 331 -21.21 5.60 -20.88
N ALA A 332 -19.93 5.28 -21.10
CA ALA A 332 -19.40 3.96 -20.79
C ALA A 332 -19.49 3.64 -19.29
N ALA A 333 -19.20 4.61 -18.41
CA ALA A 333 -19.34 4.44 -16.97
C ALA A 333 -20.82 4.23 -16.55
N ILE A 334 -21.74 5.01 -17.12
CA ILE A 334 -23.18 4.87 -16.88
C ILE A 334 -23.67 3.48 -17.32
N ALA A 335 -23.24 2.99 -18.48
CA ALA A 335 -23.60 1.67 -18.97
C ALA A 335 -23.14 0.54 -18.03
N LEU A 336 -21.98 0.70 -17.37
CA LEU A 336 -21.50 -0.27 -16.37
C LEU A 336 -22.33 -0.22 -15.08
N TYR A 337 -22.74 0.96 -14.62
CA TYR A 337 -23.67 1.07 -13.48
C TYR A 337 -25.01 0.42 -13.80
N ASP A 338 -25.55 0.63 -15.00
CA ASP A 338 -26.78 -0.02 -15.45
C ASP A 338 -26.64 -1.54 -15.54
N SER A 339 -25.49 -2.03 -16.00
CA SER A 339 -25.19 -3.46 -16.02
C SER A 339 -25.18 -4.04 -14.60
N LEU A 340 -24.54 -3.39 -13.63
CA LEU A 340 -24.49 -3.85 -12.24
C LEU A 340 -25.88 -3.91 -11.61
N ILE A 341 -26.67 -2.85 -11.79
CA ILE A 341 -28.07 -2.80 -11.34
C ILE A 341 -28.87 -3.97 -11.94
N ALA A 342 -28.73 -4.20 -13.26
CA ALA A 342 -29.42 -5.29 -13.95
C ALA A 342 -29.00 -6.68 -13.47
N THR A 343 -27.75 -6.84 -13.01
CA THR A 343 -27.23 -8.11 -12.46
C THR A 343 -27.52 -8.32 -10.97
N GLY A 344 -28.22 -7.39 -10.31
CA GLY A 344 -28.70 -7.52 -8.94
C GLY A 344 -27.87 -6.82 -7.86
N SER A 345 -26.93 -5.95 -8.24
CA SER A 345 -26.22 -5.09 -7.30
C SER A 345 -27.18 -4.11 -6.63
N GLU A 346 -26.84 -3.63 -5.43
CA GLU A 346 -27.66 -2.64 -4.72
C GLU A 346 -27.82 -1.36 -5.57
N PRO A 347 -29.06 -0.98 -5.94
CA PRO A 347 -29.26 0.01 -6.98
C PRO A 347 -28.99 1.44 -6.51
N LEU A 348 -29.34 1.80 -5.27
CA LEU A 348 -29.29 3.20 -4.83
C LEU A 348 -27.88 3.83 -4.90
N PRO A 349 -26.79 3.18 -4.43
CA PRO A 349 -25.45 3.74 -4.58
C PRO A 349 -25.03 3.94 -6.04
N LEU A 350 -25.44 3.03 -6.93
CA LEU A 350 -25.12 3.09 -8.36
C LEU A 350 -25.95 4.16 -9.08
N LEU A 351 -27.24 4.24 -8.76
CA LEU A 351 -28.14 5.27 -9.26
C LEU A 351 -27.68 6.67 -8.85
N ARG A 352 -27.15 6.84 -7.63
CA ARG A 352 -26.55 8.10 -7.20
C ARG A 352 -25.35 8.51 -8.06
N ARG A 353 -24.43 7.57 -8.30
CA ARG A 353 -23.26 7.80 -9.17
C ARG A 353 -23.68 8.12 -10.60
N LYS A 354 -24.62 7.36 -11.15
CA LYS A 354 -25.20 7.60 -12.49
C LYS A 354 -25.89 8.97 -12.56
N THR A 355 -26.72 9.29 -11.58
CA THR A 355 -27.43 10.58 -11.50
C THR A 355 -26.45 11.74 -11.43
N ALA A 356 -25.40 11.64 -10.61
CA ALA A 356 -24.36 12.67 -10.51
C ALA A 356 -23.67 12.95 -11.87
N LEU A 357 -23.36 11.89 -12.64
CA LEU A 357 -22.78 12.02 -13.98
C LEU A 357 -23.76 12.69 -14.96
N LEU A 358 -25.01 12.24 -14.97
CA LEU A 358 -26.04 12.82 -15.84
C LEU A 358 -26.33 14.30 -15.49
N MET A 359 -26.36 14.65 -14.19
CA MET A 359 -26.50 16.04 -13.73
C MET A 359 -25.35 16.92 -14.20
N ARG A 360 -24.11 16.41 -14.14
CA ARG A 360 -22.92 17.13 -14.59
C ARG A 360 -22.95 17.43 -16.09
N ASP A 361 -23.52 16.52 -16.88
CA ASP A 361 -23.64 16.65 -18.33
C ASP A 361 -24.92 17.36 -18.78
N ASP A 362 -25.64 18.03 -17.86
CA ASP A 362 -26.92 18.70 -18.11
C ASP A 362 -28.03 17.76 -18.64
N ARG A 363 -27.88 16.44 -18.48
CA ARG A 363 -28.82 15.39 -18.90
C ARG A 363 -29.86 15.10 -17.82
N TYR A 364 -30.53 16.17 -17.37
CA TYR A 364 -31.45 16.13 -16.22
C TYR A 364 -32.66 15.21 -16.43
N ASP A 365 -33.18 15.15 -17.65
CA ASP A 365 -34.32 14.30 -18.00
C ASP A 365 -33.98 12.81 -17.93
N GLU A 366 -32.81 12.42 -18.46
CA GLU A 366 -32.31 11.05 -18.36
C GLU A 366 -32.04 10.65 -16.91
N ALA A 367 -31.52 11.57 -16.10
CA ALA A 367 -31.31 11.33 -14.69
C ALA A 367 -32.63 11.03 -13.98
N TYR A 368 -33.64 11.89 -14.17
CA TYR A 368 -34.96 11.70 -13.58
C TYR A 368 -35.63 10.41 -14.04
N THR A 369 -35.68 10.16 -15.35
CA THR A 369 -36.33 8.97 -15.93
C THR A 369 -35.63 7.67 -15.53
N SER A 370 -34.31 7.67 -15.34
CA SER A 370 -33.57 6.49 -14.88
C SER A 370 -33.86 6.10 -13.42
N LEU A 371 -34.29 7.06 -12.60
CA LEU A 371 -34.64 6.84 -11.20
C LEU A 371 -36.08 6.37 -11.01
N LEU A 372 -37.00 6.71 -11.93
CA LEU A 372 -38.44 6.40 -11.81
C LEU A 372 -38.75 4.92 -11.52
N PRO A 373 -38.12 3.92 -12.17
CA PRO A 373 -38.39 2.51 -11.86
C PRO A 373 -38.05 2.10 -10.41
N PHE A 374 -37.25 2.92 -9.72
CA PHE A 374 -36.74 2.67 -8.38
C PHE A 374 -37.37 3.59 -7.33
N GLU A 375 -38.48 4.27 -7.63
CA GLU A 375 -39.16 5.22 -6.72
C GLU A 375 -39.59 4.60 -5.38
N HIS A 376 -39.79 3.28 -5.35
CA HIS A 376 -40.17 2.51 -4.17
C HIS A 376 -38.99 2.20 -3.22
N ILE A 377 -37.76 2.48 -3.64
CA ILE A 377 -36.55 2.20 -2.85
C ILE A 377 -36.36 3.32 -1.81
N PRO A 378 -36.14 3.00 -0.52
CA PRO A 378 -35.88 4.00 0.50
C PRO A 378 -34.75 4.96 0.08
N GLY A 379 -35.00 6.26 0.15
CA GLY A 379 -34.04 7.29 -0.25
C GLY A 379 -34.08 7.68 -1.74
N ALA A 380 -34.68 6.89 -2.63
CA ALA A 380 -34.80 7.24 -4.05
C ALA A 380 -35.67 8.50 -4.27
N ALA A 381 -36.68 8.72 -3.43
CA ALA A 381 -37.53 9.90 -3.47
C ALA A 381 -36.73 11.22 -3.33
N TYR A 382 -35.65 11.24 -2.55
CA TYR A 382 -34.77 12.41 -2.47
C TYR A 382 -34.03 12.65 -3.80
N GLU A 383 -33.45 11.61 -4.38
CA GLU A 383 -32.73 11.70 -5.66
C GLU A 383 -33.68 12.11 -6.80
N LEU A 384 -34.90 11.56 -6.82
CA LEU A 384 -35.96 11.93 -7.77
C LEU A 384 -36.37 13.39 -7.61
N ALA A 385 -36.57 13.86 -6.37
CA ALA A 385 -36.90 15.25 -6.10
C ALA A 385 -35.80 16.19 -6.60
N TYR A 386 -34.55 15.83 -6.31
CA TYR A 386 -33.39 16.59 -6.73
C TYR A 386 -33.27 16.63 -8.25
N ALA A 387 -33.43 15.48 -8.91
CA ALA A 387 -33.35 15.38 -10.36
C ALA A 387 -34.48 16.15 -11.07
N ALA A 388 -35.71 16.03 -10.58
CA ALA A 388 -36.86 16.79 -11.09
C ALA A 388 -36.65 18.31 -10.91
N PHE A 389 -36.09 18.74 -9.77
CA PHE A 389 -35.80 20.15 -9.53
C PHE A 389 -34.83 20.71 -10.58
N ARG A 390 -33.74 19.98 -10.85
CA ARG A 390 -32.75 20.35 -11.88
C ARG A 390 -33.34 20.30 -13.29
N ASN A 391 -34.23 19.35 -13.57
CA ASN A 391 -34.99 19.26 -14.83
C ASN A 391 -36.09 20.32 -14.96
N ARG A 392 -36.21 21.27 -14.02
CA ARG A 392 -37.24 22.33 -14.00
C ARG A 392 -38.67 21.76 -13.98
N MET A 393 -38.86 20.66 -13.26
CA MET A 393 -40.14 19.98 -13.00
C MET A 393 -40.54 20.20 -11.52
N PRO A 394 -40.97 21.41 -11.14
CA PRO A 394 -41.13 21.79 -9.73
C PRO A 394 -42.29 21.09 -9.03
N ASP A 395 -43.32 20.63 -9.75
CA ASP A 395 -44.46 19.92 -9.16
C ASP A 395 -44.07 18.48 -8.79
N GLU A 396 -43.39 17.78 -9.70
CA GLU A 396 -42.85 16.44 -9.48
C GLU A 396 -41.80 16.46 -8.38
N ALA A 397 -40.91 17.46 -8.40
CA ALA A 397 -39.90 17.62 -7.36
C ALA A 397 -40.53 17.85 -5.97
N LEU A 398 -41.59 18.66 -5.90
CA LEU A 398 -42.33 18.92 -4.67
C LEU A 398 -43.05 17.67 -4.15
N ASN A 399 -43.62 16.85 -5.04
CA ASN A 399 -44.24 15.59 -4.66
C ASN A 399 -43.23 14.62 -4.05
N HIS A 400 -42.11 14.41 -4.75
CA HIS A 400 -41.06 13.49 -4.32
C HIS A 400 -40.38 13.93 -3.01
N ILE A 401 -40.12 15.22 -2.83
CA ILE A 401 -39.49 15.71 -1.58
C ILE A 401 -40.44 15.60 -0.40
N ASN A 402 -41.74 15.84 -0.60
CA ASN A 402 -42.75 15.69 0.45
C ASN A 402 -42.94 14.22 0.84
N GLN A 403 -42.89 13.30 -0.12
CA GLN A 403 -42.86 11.87 0.15
C GLN A 403 -41.65 11.52 1.02
N TYR A 404 -40.45 11.94 0.64
CA TYR A 404 -39.23 11.67 1.41
C TYR A 404 -39.29 12.25 2.83
N LEU A 405 -39.76 13.49 2.97
CA LEU A 405 -39.90 14.19 4.26
C LEU A 405 -41.01 13.61 5.16
N SER A 406 -41.98 12.88 4.60
CA SER A 406 -43.01 12.20 5.41
C SER A 406 -42.41 11.12 6.32
N GLU A 407 -41.33 10.50 5.88
CA GLU A 407 -40.56 9.50 6.64
C GLU A 407 -39.34 10.13 7.34
N ASN A 408 -38.79 11.21 6.77
CA ASN A 408 -37.56 11.85 7.21
C ASN A 408 -37.76 13.33 7.59
N ALA A 409 -38.75 13.61 8.44
CA ALA A 409 -39.22 14.98 8.72
C ALA A 409 -38.15 15.96 9.27
N GLY A 410 -37.06 15.43 9.83
CA GLY A 410 -35.93 16.19 10.38
C GLY A 410 -34.67 16.20 9.50
N ASP A 411 -34.74 15.73 8.26
CA ASP A 411 -33.60 15.81 7.33
C ASP A 411 -33.39 17.25 6.88
N ALA A 412 -32.31 17.87 7.38
CA ALA A 412 -31.99 19.26 7.10
C ALA A 412 -31.76 19.54 5.61
N GLY A 413 -31.13 18.61 4.87
CA GLY A 413 -30.85 18.77 3.45
C GLY A 413 -32.09 18.65 2.57
N ALA A 414 -33.03 17.78 2.94
CA ALA A 414 -34.32 17.69 2.27
C ALA A 414 -35.20 18.93 2.53
N LEU A 415 -35.17 19.49 3.75
CA LEU A 415 -35.85 20.74 4.08
C LEU A 415 -35.25 21.94 3.33
N ASP A 416 -33.93 21.97 3.13
CA ASP A 416 -33.28 22.98 2.28
C ASP A 416 -33.73 22.88 0.82
N LEU A 417 -33.80 21.67 0.27
CA LEU A 417 -34.30 21.44 -1.09
C LEU A 417 -35.76 21.88 -1.22
N LEU A 418 -36.60 21.57 -0.23
CA LEU A 418 -37.98 22.05 -0.17
C LEU A 418 -38.06 23.58 -0.19
N GLY A 419 -37.22 24.27 0.59
CA GLY A 419 -37.14 25.73 0.57
C GLY A 419 -36.76 26.30 -0.81
N ARG A 420 -35.77 25.69 -1.47
CA ARG A 420 -35.35 26.07 -2.83
C ARG A 420 -36.45 25.84 -3.86
N LEU A 421 -37.21 24.77 -3.72
CA LEU A 421 -38.34 24.43 -4.59
C LEU A 421 -39.46 25.47 -4.49
N HIS A 422 -39.89 25.80 -3.27
CA HIS A 422 -40.87 26.86 -3.05
C HIS A 422 -40.37 28.21 -3.57
N GLN A 423 -39.09 28.52 -3.36
CA GLN A 423 -38.48 29.75 -3.88
C GLN A 423 -38.48 29.80 -5.41
N ALA A 424 -38.17 28.69 -6.10
CA ALA A 424 -38.23 28.61 -7.57
C ALA A 424 -39.66 28.78 -8.11
N ARG A 425 -40.67 28.39 -7.31
CA ARG A 425 -42.10 28.59 -7.58
C ARG A 425 -42.61 29.98 -7.18
N SER A 426 -41.75 30.85 -6.64
CA SER A 426 -42.11 32.17 -6.08
C SER A 426 -43.04 32.10 -4.86
N GLU A 427 -43.07 30.97 -4.15
CA GLU A 427 -43.81 30.74 -2.92
C GLU A 427 -42.93 31.12 -1.71
N TYR A 428 -42.67 32.42 -1.56
CA TYR A 428 -41.64 32.91 -0.64
C TYR A 428 -41.93 32.63 0.84
N THR A 429 -43.19 32.59 1.23
CA THR A 429 -43.62 32.30 2.60
C THR A 429 -43.33 30.86 3.00
N GLU A 430 -43.67 29.93 2.13
CA GLU A 430 -43.45 28.49 2.27
C GLU A 430 -41.96 28.18 2.21
N ALA A 431 -41.22 28.88 1.34
CA ALA A 431 -39.76 28.79 1.28
C ALA A 431 -39.12 29.20 2.61
N GLU A 432 -39.53 30.34 3.17
CA GLU A 432 -39.00 30.84 4.45
C GLU A 432 -39.32 29.87 5.61
N GLU A 433 -40.51 29.28 5.64
CA GLU A 433 -40.87 28.26 6.63
C GLU A 433 -40.03 26.98 6.49
N ALA A 434 -39.82 26.50 5.25
CA ALA A 434 -38.99 25.33 4.99
C ALA A 434 -37.53 25.56 5.40
N TYR A 435 -36.96 26.71 5.06
CA TYR A 435 -35.60 27.11 5.48
C TYR A 435 -35.46 27.28 7.00
N MET A 436 -36.48 27.83 7.66
CA MET A 436 -36.56 27.89 9.12
C MET A 436 -36.52 26.51 9.77
N ARG A 437 -37.29 25.56 9.21
CA ARG A 437 -37.28 24.16 9.65
C ARG A 437 -35.91 23.52 9.38
N ALA A 438 -35.31 23.77 8.23
CA ALA A 438 -33.98 23.28 7.88
C ALA A 438 -32.93 23.75 8.90
N TYR A 439 -32.93 25.05 9.26
CA TYR A 439 -32.01 25.58 10.26
C TYR A 439 -32.19 24.91 11.63
N ARG A 440 -33.45 24.73 12.08
CA ARG A 440 -33.75 24.03 13.34
C ARG A 440 -33.34 22.56 13.33
N ALA A 441 -33.38 21.93 12.16
CA ALA A 441 -32.88 20.58 11.93
C ALA A 441 -31.34 20.49 11.82
N GLY A 442 -30.64 21.63 11.90
CA GLY A 442 -29.18 21.70 11.87
C GLY A 442 -28.57 22.13 10.54
N SER A 443 -29.39 22.56 9.56
CA SER A 443 -28.86 23.15 8.33
C SER A 443 -28.06 24.41 8.64
N ASP A 444 -26.92 24.52 7.98
CA ASP A 444 -26.06 25.69 8.02
C ASP A 444 -26.03 26.43 6.66
N THR A 445 -27.01 26.16 5.79
CA THR A 445 -27.13 26.86 4.51
C THR A 445 -27.36 28.35 4.71
N PRO A 446 -26.77 29.21 3.86
CA PRO A 446 -27.00 30.64 3.93
C PRO A 446 -28.48 31.02 3.91
N ASP A 447 -29.30 30.36 3.09
CA ASP A 447 -30.73 30.63 3.00
C ASP A 447 -31.47 30.21 4.30
N ALA A 448 -31.12 29.06 4.90
CA ALA A 448 -31.63 28.64 6.22
C ALA A 448 -31.25 29.61 7.34
N ILE A 449 -29.98 30.06 7.36
CA ILE A 449 -29.50 31.04 8.33
C ILE A 449 -30.22 32.38 8.16
N LEU A 450 -30.41 32.85 6.91
CA LEU A 450 -31.12 34.10 6.63
C LEU A 450 -32.58 34.02 7.07
N ALA A 451 -33.29 32.95 6.72
CA ALA A 451 -34.68 32.75 7.12
C ALA A 451 -34.83 32.76 8.65
N TYR A 452 -33.94 32.05 9.36
CA TYR A 452 -33.97 32.01 10.81
C TYR A 452 -33.60 33.32 11.48
N SER A 453 -32.54 33.98 11.01
CA SER A 453 -32.10 35.26 11.58
C SER A 453 -33.17 36.34 11.45
N ARG A 454 -34.03 36.26 10.42
CA ARG A 454 -35.11 37.22 10.22
C ARG A 454 -36.15 37.23 11.34
N GLN A 455 -36.31 36.14 12.07
CA GLN A 455 -37.26 36.02 13.19
C GLN A 455 -36.72 36.55 14.52
N LEU A 456 -35.43 36.94 14.56
CA LEU A 456 -34.76 37.36 15.78
C LEU A 456 -34.71 38.89 15.93
N PRO A 457 -34.66 39.40 17.16
CA PRO A 457 -34.27 40.79 17.44
C PRO A 457 -32.86 41.09 16.90
N ASP A 458 -32.59 42.36 16.56
CA ASP A 458 -31.37 42.75 15.81
C ASP A 458 -30.06 42.27 16.44
N HIS A 459 -29.91 42.30 17.77
CA HIS A 459 -28.69 41.81 18.44
C HIS A 459 -28.46 40.30 18.23
N LEU A 460 -29.49 39.47 18.46
CA LEU A 460 -29.42 38.02 18.22
C LEU A 460 -29.32 37.70 16.72
N ARG A 461 -29.91 38.54 15.87
CA ARG A 461 -29.82 38.43 14.41
C ARG A 461 -28.37 38.61 13.95
N ALA A 462 -27.68 39.66 14.41
CA ALA A 462 -26.29 39.91 14.07
C ALA A 462 -25.37 38.76 14.51
N ASP A 463 -25.53 38.26 15.74
CA ASP A 463 -24.76 37.12 16.26
C ASP A 463 -24.99 35.84 15.43
N THR A 464 -26.24 35.58 15.06
CA THR A 464 -26.61 34.41 14.24
C THR A 464 -26.00 34.50 12.85
N LEU A 465 -26.06 35.67 12.21
CA LEU A 465 -25.44 35.91 10.90
C LEU A 465 -23.93 35.75 10.96
N LEU A 466 -23.27 36.32 11.98
CA LEU A 466 -21.82 36.23 12.15
C LEU A 466 -21.35 34.78 12.34
N ASN A 467 -22.02 34.03 13.22
CA ASN A 467 -21.75 32.60 13.41
C ASN A 467 -21.96 31.80 12.13
N GLY A 468 -23.02 32.12 11.37
CA GLY A 468 -23.29 31.53 10.07
C GLY A 468 -22.17 31.78 9.07
N ILE A 469 -21.73 33.03 8.94
CA ILE A 469 -20.62 33.44 8.07
C ILE A 469 -19.33 32.69 8.44
N GLN A 470 -19.01 32.60 9.73
CA GLN A 470 -17.81 31.89 10.20
C GLN A 470 -17.83 30.41 9.81
N LYS A 471 -18.93 29.70 10.05
CA LYS A 471 -19.07 28.28 9.67
C LYS A 471 -18.95 28.09 8.16
N ASN A 472 -19.60 28.95 7.39
CA ASN A 472 -19.60 28.90 5.94
C ASN A 472 -18.21 29.20 5.34
N ALA A 473 -17.48 30.18 5.89
CA ALA A 473 -16.12 30.50 5.46
C ALA A 473 -15.13 29.35 5.73
N ALA A 474 -15.29 28.65 6.86
CA ALA A 474 -14.52 27.45 7.18
C ALA A 474 -14.83 26.31 6.19
N GLN A 475 -16.11 26.03 5.92
CA GLN A 475 -16.52 24.99 4.98
C GLN A 475 -16.02 25.27 3.56
N LEU A 476 -16.12 26.52 3.09
CA LEU A 476 -15.61 26.94 1.79
C LEU A 476 -14.09 26.76 1.69
N SER A 477 -13.36 27.00 2.78
CA SER A 477 -11.91 26.77 2.81
C SER A 477 -11.57 25.29 2.58
N VAL A 478 -12.33 24.39 3.21
CA VAL A 478 -12.18 22.93 3.03
C VAL A 478 -12.50 22.52 1.60
N TRP A 479 -13.66 22.94 1.08
CA TRP A 479 -14.09 22.59 -0.28
C TRP A 479 -13.16 23.14 -1.36
N ARG A 480 -12.60 24.35 -1.18
CA ARG A 480 -11.60 24.89 -2.12
C ARG A 480 -10.29 24.14 -2.07
N ALA A 481 -9.83 23.72 -0.88
CA ALA A 481 -8.66 22.87 -0.76
C ALA A 481 -8.88 21.53 -1.48
N GLN A 482 -10.08 20.94 -1.33
CA GLN A 482 -10.47 19.73 -2.04
C GLN A 482 -10.52 19.93 -3.56
N LEU A 483 -11.18 20.98 -4.07
CA LEU A 483 -11.19 21.29 -5.51
C LEU A 483 -9.79 21.50 -6.08
N SER A 484 -8.91 22.16 -5.34
CA SER A 484 -7.51 22.36 -5.74
C SER A 484 -6.76 21.02 -5.80
N PHE A 485 -6.98 20.16 -4.81
CA PHE A 485 -6.42 18.81 -4.79
C PHE A 485 -6.95 17.96 -5.94
N GLU A 486 -8.26 17.92 -6.16
CA GLU A 486 -8.92 17.20 -7.25
C GLU A 486 -8.44 17.69 -8.62
N SER A 487 -8.27 19.01 -8.80
CA SER A 487 -7.69 19.57 -10.02
C SER A 487 -6.25 19.07 -10.23
N GLN A 488 -5.43 19.03 -9.17
CA GLN A 488 -4.05 18.55 -9.24
C GLN A 488 -3.94 17.02 -9.40
N THR A 489 -4.88 16.25 -8.85
CA THR A 489 -4.86 14.79 -8.93
C THR A 489 -5.58 14.25 -10.16
N ALA A 490 -6.57 14.94 -10.72
CA ALA A 490 -7.10 14.68 -12.05
C ALA A 490 -5.99 14.82 -13.10
N LEU A 491 -5.11 15.82 -12.94
CA LEU A 491 -3.87 15.95 -13.74
C LEU A 491 -2.85 14.81 -13.49
N ARG A 492 -3.00 14.01 -12.43
CA ARG A 492 -2.12 12.89 -12.05
C ARG A 492 -2.85 11.53 -12.02
N GLY A 493 -4.06 11.44 -12.58
CA GLY A 493 -4.81 10.19 -12.71
C GLY A 493 -5.31 9.54 -11.42
N GLY A 494 -5.44 10.26 -10.30
CA GLY A 494 -5.72 9.62 -9.00
C GLY A 494 -6.71 10.35 -8.10
N ALA A 495 -8.02 10.10 -8.26
CA ALA A 495 -8.98 9.99 -7.15
C ALA A 495 -10.39 9.61 -7.65
N LEU A 496 -10.82 8.39 -7.33
CA LEU A 496 -12.21 7.92 -7.49
C LEU A 496 -13.19 8.58 -6.48
N SER A 497 -12.70 9.18 -5.39
CA SER A 497 -13.56 9.70 -4.31
C SER A 497 -14.31 11.00 -4.66
N ALA A 498 -13.83 11.77 -5.63
CA ALA A 498 -14.44 13.02 -6.09
C ALA A 498 -15.78 12.83 -6.81
N PHE A 499 -16.09 11.58 -7.18
CA PHE A 499 -17.19 11.24 -8.07
C PHE A 499 -18.44 10.67 -7.36
N LEU A 500 -18.45 10.70 -6.03
CA LEU A 500 -19.50 10.08 -5.21
C LEU A 500 -20.60 11.04 -4.77
N GLU A 501 -20.44 12.34 -5.00
CA GLU A 501 -21.40 13.35 -4.56
C GLU A 501 -22.34 13.76 -5.72
N PRO A 502 -23.68 13.81 -5.50
CA PRO A 502 -24.67 14.14 -6.54
C PRO A 502 -24.49 15.52 -7.18
N TYR A 503 -23.78 16.43 -6.51
CA TYR A 503 -23.58 17.81 -6.95
C TYR A 503 -22.10 18.10 -7.20
N PRO A 504 -21.73 18.66 -8.36
CA PRO A 504 -20.35 19.06 -8.61
C PRO A 504 -19.88 20.01 -7.49
N LEU A 505 -18.79 19.65 -6.82
CA LEU A 505 -18.23 20.44 -5.72
C LEU A 505 -18.00 21.90 -6.12
N SER A 506 -17.68 22.14 -7.40
CA SER A 506 -17.49 23.47 -7.99
C SER A 506 -18.77 24.33 -7.99
N GLU A 507 -19.93 23.76 -8.34
CA GLU A 507 -21.22 24.45 -8.24
C GLU A 507 -21.54 24.75 -6.78
N ARG A 508 -21.24 23.80 -5.88
CA ARG A 508 -21.50 23.92 -4.44
C ARG A 508 -20.74 25.07 -3.80
N VAL A 509 -19.47 25.21 -4.19
CA VAL A 509 -18.64 26.32 -3.77
C VAL A 509 -19.21 27.65 -4.27
N LYS A 510 -19.61 27.75 -5.55
CA LYS A 510 -20.21 28.98 -6.11
C LYS A 510 -21.49 29.40 -5.39
N ASP A 511 -22.43 28.48 -5.21
CA ASP A 511 -23.70 28.79 -4.54
C ASP A 511 -23.51 29.24 -3.10
N ARG A 512 -22.60 28.55 -2.40
CA ARG A 512 -22.28 28.84 -1.00
C ARG A 512 -21.56 30.18 -0.86
N GLU A 513 -20.67 30.54 -1.80
CA GLU A 513 -20.03 31.86 -1.87
C GLU A 513 -21.08 32.97 -2.04
N ALA A 514 -21.98 32.83 -3.01
CA ALA A 514 -23.06 33.78 -3.23
C ALA A 514 -23.98 33.90 -2.00
N GLY A 515 -24.22 32.79 -1.29
CA GLY A 515 -24.96 32.80 -0.04
C GLY A 515 -24.23 33.53 1.10
N VAL A 516 -22.92 33.37 1.24
CA VAL A 516 -22.11 34.11 2.22
C VAL A 516 -22.13 35.61 1.93
N GLU A 517 -22.06 36.02 0.67
CA GLU A 517 -22.21 37.43 0.28
C GLU A 517 -23.56 38.00 0.74
N LYS A 518 -24.66 37.25 0.61
CA LYS A 518 -25.98 37.67 1.12
C LYS A 518 -25.99 37.81 2.64
N LEU A 519 -25.38 36.86 3.37
CA LEU A 519 -25.27 36.93 4.84
C LEU A 519 -24.50 38.18 5.28
N VAL A 520 -23.37 38.45 4.63
CA VAL A 520 -22.52 39.62 4.90
C VAL A 520 -23.25 40.92 4.56
N GLY A 521 -23.96 40.96 3.43
CA GLY A 521 -24.78 42.10 3.05
C GLY A 521 -25.86 42.39 4.11
N GLU A 522 -26.48 41.35 4.65
CA GLU A 522 -27.52 41.54 5.66
C GLU A 522 -26.96 41.95 7.03
N LEU A 523 -25.81 41.40 7.42
CA LEU A 523 -25.08 41.87 8.60
C LEU A 523 -24.68 43.34 8.44
N THR A 524 -24.22 43.74 7.25
CA THR A 524 -23.87 45.11 6.91
C THR A 524 -25.08 46.05 6.99
N ARG A 525 -26.28 45.58 6.64
CA ARG A 525 -27.51 46.38 6.78
C ARG A 525 -27.85 46.68 8.24
N ILE A 526 -27.53 45.76 9.15
CA ILE A 526 -27.87 45.86 10.59
C ILE A 526 -26.79 46.64 11.35
N ALA A 527 -25.52 46.28 11.16
CA ALA A 527 -24.39 46.81 11.92
C ALA A 527 -23.64 47.96 11.20
N GLY A 528 -23.85 48.12 9.89
CA GLY A 528 -23.09 49.05 9.06
C GLY A 528 -21.73 48.49 8.61
N ALA A 529 -21.15 49.14 7.59
CA ALA A 529 -19.93 48.65 6.92
C ALA A 529 -18.71 48.60 7.84
N ALA A 530 -18.50 49.62 8.69
CA ALA A 530 -17.33 49.71 9.56
C ALA A 530 -17.33 48.66 10.68
N GLU A 531 -18.49 48.40 11.29
CA GLU A 531 -18.61 47.36 12.31
C GLU A 531 -18.53 45.97 11.67
N THR A 532 -19.21 45.76 10.55
CA THR A 532 -19.16 44.48 9.82
C THR A 532 -17.73 44.16 9.37
N SER A 533 -16.98 45.13 8.83
CA SER A 533 -15.61 44.88 8.42
C SER A 533 -14.70 44.52 9.61
N ALA A 534 -14.92 45.11 10.78
CA ALA A 534 -14.20 44.76 12.01
C ALA A 534 -14.55 43.35 12.51
N LEU A 535 -15.81 42.93 12.42
CA LEU A 535 -16.26 41.59 12.82
C LEU A 535 -15.75 40.49 11.88
N LEU A 536 -15.62 40.78 10.58
CA LEU A 536 -15.14 39.81 9.59
C LEU A 536 -13.60 39.66 9.57
N ASP A 537 -12.87 40.67 10.03
CA ASP A 537 -11.40 40.70 10.04
C ASP A 537 -10.74 39.43 10.66
N PRO A 538 -11.12 38.97 11.88
CA PRO A 538 -10.55 37.75 12.44
C PRO A 538 -10.91 36.49 11.63
N ILE A 539 -12.10 36.44 11.04
CA ILE A 539 -12.54 35.30 10.21
C ILE A 539 -11.70 35.25 8.92
N ALA A 540 -11.54 36.39 8.24
CA ALA A 540 -10.75 36.49 7.01
C ALA A 540 -9.28 36.11 7.24
N LYS A 541 -8.68 36.55 8.36
CA LYS A 541 -7.30 36.21 8.75
C LYS A 541 -7.09 34.72 9.03
N ASN A 542 -8.11 34.00 9.50
CA ASN A 542 -8.04 32.56 9.70
C ASN A 542 -8.23 31.76 8.41
N HIS A 543 -8.76 32.39 7.35
CA HIS A 543 -9.12 31.73 6.09
C HIS A 543 -8.49 32.45 4.87
N LEU A 544 -7.22 32.84 4.97
CA LEU A 544 -6.52 33.60 3.92
C LEU A 544 -6.47 32.91 2.55
N ALA A 545 -6.55 31.58 2.51
CA ALA A 545 -6.63 30.81 1.27
C ALA A 545 -8.03 30.88 0.60
N ASN A 546 -9.07 31.28 1.33
CA ASN A 546 -10.42 31.52 0.78
C ASN A 546 -10.46 32.91 0.14
N THR A 547 -9.88 33.00 -1.05
CA THR A 547 -9.68 34.25 -1.75
C THR A 547 -10.95 35.10 -1.94
N PRO A 548 -12.10 34.57 -2.41
CA PRO A 548 -13.31 35.38 -2.54
C PRO A 548 -13.79 35.98 -1.22
N PHE A 549 -13.72 35.21 -0.13
CA PHE A 549 -14.11 35.71 1.19
C PHE A 549 -13.19 36.83 1.68
N VAL A 550 -11.87 36.70 1.45
CA VAL A 550 -10.92 37.76 1.78
C VAL A 550 -11.15 39.00 0.92
N LEU A 551 -11.46 38.84 -0.37
CA LEU A 551 -11.79 39.96 -1.26
C LEU A 551 -13.06 40.69 -0.79
N LEU A 552 -14.09 39.95 -0.38
CA LEU A 552 -15.30 40.51 0.19
C LEU A 552 -15.00 41.33 1.46
N ALA A 553 -14.26 40.75 2.42
CA ALA A 553 -13.88 41.43 3.66
C ALA A 553 -12.98 42.66 3.41
N GLY A 554 -12.01 42.56 2.49
CA GLY A 554 -11.16 43.68 2.10
C GLY A 554 -11.95 44.81 1.44
N SER A 555 -12.91 44.49 0.57
CA SER A 555 -13.77 45.49 -0.07
C SER A 555 -14.63 46.25 0.95
N LEU A 556 -15.06 45.59 2.03
CA LEU A 556 -15.77 46.22 3.13
C LEU A 556 -14.87 47.15 3.95
N HIS A 557 -13.61 46.77 4.19
CA HIS A 557 -12.63 47.68 4.79
C HIS A 557 -12.40 48.90 3.90
N GLU A 558 -12.33 48.74 2.58
CA GLU A 558 -12.24 49.88 1.64
C GLU A 558 -13.47 50.79 1.72
N GLN A 559 -14.68 50.22 1.73
CA GLN A 559 -15.93 50.99 1.89
C GLN A 559 -16.00 51.73 3.22
N ALA A 560 -15.44 51.15 4.28
CA ALA A 560 -15.33 51.76 5.60
C ALA A 560 -14.16 52.76 5.73
N GLY A 561 -13.35 52.96 4.69
CA GLY A 561 -12.21 53.89 4.68
C GLY A 561 -10.93 53.34 5.33
N PHE A 562 -10.84 52.04 5.59
CA PHE A 562 -9.69 51.38 6.22
C PHE A 562 -8.76 50.71 5.20
N SER A 563 -8.21 51.49 4.25
CA SER A 563 -7.31 50.99 3.18
C SER A 563 -6.11 50.18 3.69
N GLY A 564 -5.56 50.53 4.87
CA GLY A 564 -4.49 49.78 5.51
C GLY A 564 -4.87 48.32 5.83
N ARG A 565 -6.06 48.13 6.41
CA ARG A 565 -6.56 46.79 6.76
C ARG A 565 -6.91 45.96 5.53
N ALA A 566 -7.48 46.60 4.50
CA ALA A 566 -7.73 45.95 3.21
C ALA A 566 -6.42 45.45 2.58
N ARG A 567 -5.37 46.29 2.56
CA ARG A 567 -4.04 45.92 2.09
C ARG A 567 -3.47 44.73 2.84
N ASP A 568 -3.53 44.73 4.17
CA ASP A 568 -3.01 43.64 5.01
C ASP A 568 -3.69 42.31 4.68
N LEU A 569 -5.02 42.32 4.50
CA LEU A 569 -5.78 41.13 4.10
C LEU A 569 -5.39 40.62 2.71
N TYR A 570 -5.31 41.51 1.71
CA TYR A 570 -4.93 41.11 0.36
C TYR A 570 -3.50 40.55 0.31
N MET A 571 -2.56 41.17 1.03
CA MET A 571 -1.19 40.67 1.16
C MET A 571 -1.15 39.29 1.85
N GLY A 572 -1.95 39.09 2.90
CA GLY A 572 -2.11 37.80 3.56
C GLY A 572 -2.63 36.71 2.61
N ALA A 573 -3.63 37.04 1.78
CA ALA A 573 -4.16 36.11 0.78
C ALA A 573 -3.12 35.74 -0.29
N ILE A 574 -2.29 36.70 -0.75
CA ILE A 574 -1.19 36.42 -1.68
C ILE A 574 -0.15 35.50 -1.05
N ALA A 575 0.20 35.72 0.21
CA ALA A 575 1.12 34.85 0.93
C ALA A 575 0.59 33.41 1.06
N ALA A 576 -0.72 33.25 1.27
CA ALA A 576 -1.36 31.94 1.38
C ALA A 576 -1.59 31.25 0.01
N ALA A 577 -1.89 32.01 -1.04
CA ALA A 577 -2.27 31.49 -2.36
C ALA A 577 -1.77 32.40 -3.50
N ALA A 578 -0.45 32.40 -3.74
CA ALA A 578 0.20 33.33 -4.66
C ALA A 578 -0.28 33.29 -6.12
N ARG A 579 -0.84 32.16 -6.59
CA ARG A 579 -1.33 31.95 -7.96
C ARG A 579 -2.81 32.28 -8.16
N GLN A 580 -3.44 32.97 -7.23
CA GLN A 580 -4.81 33.47 -7.40
C GLN A 580 -4.77 34.92 -7.90
N PRO A 581 -5.39 35.28 -9.04
CA PRO A 581 -5.27 36.63 -9.62
C PRO A 581 -5.99 37.72 -8.82
N GLY A 582 -7.09 37.38 -8.14
CA GLY A 582 -7.97 38.34 -7.46
C GLY A 582 -7.29 39.26 -6.43
N PRO A 583 -6.48 38.77 -5.49
CA PRO A 583 -5.80 39.61 -4.49
C PRO A 583 -4.77 40.56 -5.10
N HIS A 584 -4.07 40.15 -6.17
CA HIS A 584 -3.15 41.03 -6.89
C HIS A 584 -3.92 42.14 -7.58
N LEU A 585 -5.05 41.82 -8.22
CA LEU A 585 -5.96 42.81 -8.82
C LEU A 585 -6.51 43.79 -7.78
N ALA A 586 -6.93 43.29 -6.61
CA ALA A 586 -7.45 44.14 -5.54
C ALA A 586 -6.39 45.11 -4.99
N LEU A 587 -5.15 44.63 -4.79
CA LEU A 587 -4.02 45.50 -4.43
C LEU A 587 -3.68 46.51 -5.53
N ALA A 588 -3.74 46.10 -6.80
CA ALA A 588 -3.49 46.99 -7.92
C ALA A 588 -4.50 48.15 -7.93
N ARG A 589 -5.79 47.85 -7.81
CA ARG A 589 -6.85 48.87 -7.73
C ARG A 589 -6.74 49.75 -6.48
N LEU A 590 -6.38 49.16 -5.33
CA LEU A 590 -6.22 49.91 -4.08
C LEU A 590 -5.06 50.90 -4.15
N THR A 591 -3.88 50.44 -4.58
CA THR A 591 -2.68 51.29 -4.74
C THR A 591 -2.88 52.37 -5.79
N GLU A 592 -3.60 52.05 -6.86
CA GLU A 592 -3.99 53.03 -7.87
C GLU A 592 -4.87 54.15 -7.30
N ARG A 593 -5.90 53.81 -6.50
CA ARG A 593 -6.77 54.80 -5.84
C ARG A 593 -6.01 55.69 -4.85
N GLU A 594 -4.97 55.16 -4.22
CA GLU A 594 -4.09 55.90 -3.32
C GLU A 594 -3.08 56.81 -4.04
N GLY A 595 -2.99 56.71 -5.38
CA GLY A 595 -2.05 57.47 -6.19
C GLY A 595 -0.65 56.88 -6.29
N ASP A 596 -0.41 55.67 -5.77
CA ASP A 596 0.86 54.95 -5.95
C ASP A 596 0.88 54.24 -7.29
N MET A 597 1.26 55.00 -8.32
CA MET A 597 1.32 54.52 -9.70
C MET A 597 2.32 53.38 -9.90
N ALA A 598 3.46 53.41 -9.21
CA ALA A 598 4.49 52.38 -9.33
C ALA A 598 4.03 51.06 -8.70
N GLY A 599 3.38 51.13 -7.54
CA GLY A 599 2.74 50.00 -6.89
C GLY A 599 1.63 49.39 -7.74
N ALA A 600 0.76 50.23 -8.33
CA ALA A 600 -0.33 49.77 -9.19
C ALA A 600 0.20 49.00 -10.40
N LEU A 601 1.19 49.54 -11.11
CA LEU A 601 1.84 48.86 -12.24
C LEU A 601 2.43 47.51 -11.84
N LEU A 602 3.15 47.44 -10.71
CA LEU A 602 3.72 46.19 -10.20
C LEU A 602 2.66 45.12 -9.97
N TRP A 603 1.54 45.47 -9.34
CA TRP A 603 0.49 44.51 -9.00
C TRP A 603 -0.34 44.09 -10.23
N TYR A 604 -0.63 45.00 -11.17
CA TYR A 604 -1.27 44.61 -12.44
C TYR A 604 -0.36 43.69 -13.27
N GLU A 605 0.96 43.92 -13.31
CA GLU A 605 1.90 43.02 -13.98
C GLU A 605 1.95 41.64 -13.33
N ARG A 606 1.92 41.58 -11.99
CA ARG A 606 1.83 40.30 -11.26
C ARG A 606 0.53 39.57 -11.54
N ALA A 607 -0.60 40.28 -11.56
CA ALA A 607 -1.89 39.72 -11.92
C ALA A 607 -1.88 39.18 -13.36
N LEU A 608 -1.31 39.92 -14.30
CA LEU A 608 -1.19 39.50 -15.71
C LEU A 608 -0.37 38.22 -15.87
N GLY A 609 0.69 38.06 -15.06
CA GLY A 609 1.50 36.85 -15.05
C GLY A 609 0.76 35.60 -14.56
N ILE A 610 -0.41 35.76 -13.93
CA ILE A 610 -1.26 34.68 -13.43
C ILE A 610 -2.46 34.45 -14.35
N SER A 611 -3.16 35.52 -14.75
CA SER A 611 -4.41 35.46 -15.53
C SER A 611 -4.41 36.53 -16.62
N ALA A 612 -4.76 36.15 -17.85
CA ALA A 612 -4.78 37.03 -19.01
C ALA A 612 -6.14 37.73 -19.19
N GLU A 613 -6.60 38.45 -18.17
CA GLU A 613 -7.92 39.10 -18.21
C GLU A 613 -7.89 40.44 -18.97
N PRO A 614 -8.90 40.75 -19.82
CA PRO A 614 -8.96 41.99 -20.60
C PRO A 614 -8.86 43.28 -19.78
N GLU A 615 -9.36 43.26 -18.54
CA GLU A 615 -9.29 44.41 -17.63
C GLU A 615 -7.83 44.75 -17.25
N ILE A 616 -6.99 43.74 -17.05
CA ILE A 616 -5.58 43.92 -16.66
C ILE A 616 -4.81 44.59 -17.79
N TYR A 617 -5.01 44.11 -19.03
CA TYR A 617 -4.42 44.71 -20.22
C TYR A 617 -4.81 46.18 -20.36
N SER A 618 -6.11 46.47 -20.19
CA SER A 618 -6.66 47.82 -20.29
C SER A 618 -6.06 48.76 -19.23
N ALA A 619 -5.91 48.28 -18.00
CA ALA A 619 -5.29 49.02 -16.90
C ALA A 619 -3.81 49.31 -17.17
N LEU A 620 -3.03 48.31 -17.60
CA LEU A 620 -1.61 48.48 -17.92
C LEU A 620 -1.37 49.46 -19.06
N ILE A 621 -2.17 49.41 -20.13
CA ILE A 621 -2.08 50.37 -21.24
C ILE A 621 -2.29 51.80 -20.74
N ARG A 622 -3.32 52.01 -19.91
CA ARG A 622 -3.64 53.33 -19.36
C ARG A 622 -2.52 53.84 -18.46
N LEU A 623 -2.09 53.04 -17.49
CA LEU A 623 -1.05 53.44 -16.53
C LEU A 623 0.30 53.65 -17.22
N HIS A 624 0.72 52.78 -18.14
CA HIS A 624 1.95 52.99 -18.88
C HIS A 624 1.89 54.23 -19.79
N ARG A 625 0.71 54.61 -20.31
CA ARG A 625 0.53 55.86 -21.05
C ARG A 625 0.70 57.08 -20.15
N GLU A 626 0.07 57.07 -18.99
CA GLU A 626 0.20 58.14 -17.99
C GLU A 626 1.64 58.26 -17.48
N ALA A 627 2.36 57.13 -17.36
CA ALA A 627 3.76 57.09 -16.92
C ALA A 627 4.77 57.39 -18.04
N GLY A 628 4.32 57.60 -19.29
CA GLY A 628 5.20 57.81 -20.45
C GLY A 628 6.03 56.58 -20.84
N THR A 629 5.66 55.38 -20.38
CA THR A 629 6.39 54.11 -20.60
C THR A 629 5.64 53.13 -21.51
N LEU A 630 4.60 53.58 -22.22
CA LEU A 630 3.80 52.74 -23.11
C LEU A 630 4.63 52.07 -24.23
N GLY A 631 5.69 52.74 -24.72
CA GLY A 631 6.60 52.18 -25.71
C GLY A 631 7.28 50.89 -25.23
N SER A 632 7.78 50.88 -23.99
CA SER A 632 8.47 49.72 -23.43
C SER A 632 7.50 48.57 -23.10
N LEU A 633 6.26 48.87 -22.73
CA LEU A 633 5.20 47.85 -22.63
C LEU A 633 4.95 47.18 -23.99
N CYS A 634 4.82 47.98 -25.05
CA CYS A 634 4.62 47.46 -26.41
C CYS A 634 5.78 46.55 -26.84
N ASP A 635 7.02 46.93 -26.56
CA ASP A 635 8.20 46.10 -26.90
C ASP A 635 8.17 44.75 -26.19
N ARG A 636 7.84 44.72 -24.89
CA ARG A 636 7.72 43.46 -24.13
C ARG A 636 6.61 42.57 -24.69
N TRP A 637 5.44 43.14 -24.97
CA TRP A 637 4.30 42.38 -25.51
C TRP A 637 4.52 41.91 -26.94
N LEU A 638 5.24 42.67 -27.78
CA LEU A 638 5.67 42.24 -29.11
C LEU A 638 6.56 40.99 -29.06
N VAL A 639 7.53 40.97 -28.13
CA VAL A 639 8.40 39.80 -27.93
C VAL A 639 7.57 38.59 -27.50
N GLN A 640 6.64 38.77 -26.55
CA GLN A 640 5.75 37.69 -26.12
C GLN A 640 4.86 37.18 -27.25
N TYR A 641 4.24 38.08 -28.02
CA TYR A 641 3.38 37.73 -29.15
C TYR A 641 4.14 36.95 -30.23
N ARG A 642 5.32 37.42 -30.62
CA ARG A 642 6.16 36.76 -31.64
C ARG A 642 6.72 35.41 -31.19
N SER A 643 6.85 35.17 -29.88
CA SER A 643 7.29 33.88 -29.36
C SER A 643 6.28 32.74 -29.58
N GLY A 644 5.05 33.05 -29.99
CA GLY A 644 3.96 32.07 -30.15
C GLY A 644 3.40 31.53 -28.84
N ARG A 645 3.90 31.99 -27.68
CA ARG A 645 3.47 31.57 -26.33
C ARG A 645 2.53 32.57 -25.65
N ALA A 646 2.01 33.53 -26.39
CA ALA A 646 1.12 34.56 -25.85
C ALA A 646 -0.30 34.03 -25.64
N ALA A 647 -0.98 34.59 -24.62
CA ALA A 647 -2.42 34.38 -24.45
C ALA A 647 -3.20 34.92 -25.66
N PRO A 648 -4.30 34.27 -26.08
CA PRO A 648 -5.13 34.71 -27.21
C PRO A 648 -5.55 36.19 -27.13
N GLU A 649 -5.82 36.67 -25.93
CA GLU A 649 -6.28 38.02 -25.62
C GLU A 649 -5.21 39.09 -25.89
N LEU A 650 -3.92 38.74 -25.81
CA LEU A 650 -2.81 39.68 -25.96
C LEU A 650 -2.84 40.39 -27.30
N ARG A 651 -3.22 39.68 -28.39
CA ARG A 651 -3.20 40.23 -29.75
C ARG A 651 -4.01 41.52 -29.87
N THR A 652 -5.25 41.49 -29.37
CA THR A 652 -6.19 42.61 -29.46
C THR A 652 -5.67 43.81 -28.68
N HIS A 653 -5.19 43.59 -27.45
CA HIS A 653 -4.68 44.65 -26.60
C HIS A 653 -3.29 45.17 -27.03
N LEU A 654 -2.48 44.34 -27.68
CA LEU A 654 -1.22 44.76 -28.27
C LEU A 654 -1.45 45.72 -29.45
N ILE A 655 -2.41 45.44 -30.32
CA ILE A 655 -2.81 46.37 -31.40
C ILE A 655 -3.26 47.71 -30.80
N GLU A 656 -4.08 47.67 -29.75
CA GLU A 656 -4.54 48.86 -29.04
C GLU A 656 -3.37 49.66 -28.44
N ALA A 657 -2.44 48.98 -27.76
CA ALA A 657 -1.27 49.58 -27.14
C ALA A 657 -0.35 50.26 -28.18
N LEU A 658 -0.05 49.56 -29.29
CA LEU A 658 0.78 50.08 -30.38
C LEU A 658 0.14 51.30 -31.04
N HIS A 659 -1.17 51.27 -31.27
CA HIS A 659 -1.90 52.42 -31.79
C HIS A 659 -1.82 53.62 -30.84
N LYS A 660 -2.05 53.41 -29.54
CA LYS A 660 -1.93 54.46 -28.50
C LYS A 660 -0.49 54.97 -28.33
N ALA A 661 0.52 54.18 -28.70
CA ALA A 661 1.93 54.57 -28.72
C ALA A 661 2.37 55.25 -30.05
N GLY A 662 1.47 55.40 -31.03
CA GLY A 662 1.78 55.99 -32.34
C GLY A 662 2.53 55.04 -33.30
N ARG A 663 2.61 53.75 -33.00
CA ARG A 663 3.31 52.70 -33.78
C ARG A 663 2.37 52.01 -34.77
N TYR A 664 1.75 52.79 -35.66
CA TYR A 664 0.68 52.32 -36.55
C TYR A 664 1.10 51.22 -37.54
N GLY A 665 2.37 51.23 -37.99
CA GLY A 665 2.89 50.21 -38.91
C GLY A 665 2.88 48.82 -38.29
N GLU A 666 3.44 48.70 -37.08
CA GLU A 666 3.49 47.44 -36.33
C GLU A 666 2.09 46.97 -35.91
N ALA A 667 1.20 47.91 -35.54
CA ALA A 667 -0.21 47.57 -35.27
C ALA A 667 -0.90 46.95 -36.50
N ARG A 668 -0.63 47.49 -37.69
CA ARG A 668 -1.21 46.99 -38.96
C ARG A 668 -0.66 45.61 -39.34
N GLU A 669 0.63 45.36 -39.14
CA GLU A 669 1.25 44.04 -39.35
C GLU A 669 0.55 42.96 -38.51
N ILE A 670 0.38 43.19 -37.21
CA ILE A 670 -0.29 42.25 -36.30
C ILE A 670 -1.76 42.06 -36.67
N ALA A 671 -2.46 43.15 -37.04
CA ALA A 671 -3.87 43.10 -37.42
C ALA A 671 -4.13 42.30 -38.71
N THR A 672 -3.20 42.37 -39.68
CA THR A 672 -3.33 41.71 -40.99
C THR A 672 -2.86 40.24 -41.01
N GLY A 673 -2.23 39.77 -39.93
CA GLY A 673 -1.84 38.35 -39.78
C GLY A 673 -0.64 37.93 -40.63
N ASN A 674 0.09 38.88 -41.21
CA ASN A 674 1.35 38.60 -41.90
C ASN A 674 2.47 38.41 -40.86
N ASN A 675 2.64 37.18 -40.40
CA ASN A 675 3.88 36.70 -39.77
C ASN A 675 4.43 35.55 -40.61
#